data_AF-A0A673FMS6-F1
#
_entry.id   AF-A0A673FMS6-F1
#
_cell.length_a   1.000
_cell.length_b   1.000
_cell.length_c   1.000
_cell.angle_alpha   90.00
_cell.angle_beta   90.00
_cell.angle_gamma   90.00
#
_symmetry.space_group_name_H-M   'P 1'
#
loop_
_entity.id
_entity.type
_entity.pdbx_description
1 polymer ?
#
loop_
_entity_poly.entity_id
_entity_poly.type
_entity_poly.pdbx_seq_one_letter_code
_entity_poly.pdbx_strand_id
1 'polypeptide(L)'
;LFQHNFNDLSGTVSLAWVGDGTGVLLVLTTFQVPLFIMRFGQSRLYRSEDYGKTFQDITDLINNTFIQTEFGMVIDPENSGKVILTGDLTEGRVTRIFCSVDFGKSFVTSELPFHPLMQITYNPRDSNILMVYSIMVNSAWMDGNFSLCHFRGINDTIFLTTNPSGSCSDRGMLELRKSLDYGKTFKTIGSRIYSFGLGGRFVFATIMTNSGSTRMIHVSVDQGETWDMAQLPNVGHEQFYSILAANNDMVFMHVDEPGDSSIGTIYVSDDRGIVFSKCLERHLYTTTGGDTDFTNITSLRGVYMTSVLAMDGSVQTVITFNQGGEWRPLQKPWNGECDSTTCSLHIHASYSISIKLNVPMQPLSEPNAVGLILAHGSVGGAVYVLSPDVYVSDDGGYTWFQALKGPHHYAILDSGGLLVAVEHNPSRPISQIKFSTDEGQCWHVHNFTDDPMYFTGLASEPGARSMNISLWGYRETVLNQYWVSVTLDFRQLLSRNCQENDYIQWLTHSSDISDPTDGCMLGYKERFLRLRKDSVCWNGWDFIVTKEPTTCPCTLTDFQCDFGFYHAENSSVCVEQPKLIGHSLVFCLHGRKEHLQTSGYRKIPGDHCEGGITPERKEIDLSKKCVSNFTESKQHSFNSAPIIAVVIAVLLISAVAGVIFIKKYVCGGRFLVHRYSVLQQHAEANGIDGVDDLDTLEGGKTHYHDDSDEDLLE
;
A
#
# COMPACT_ATOMS: atom_id res chain seq x y z
N LEU A 1 -5.56 24.88 -27.76
CA LEU A 1 -5.28 25.39 -26.40
C LEU A 1 -6.48 26.21 -25.97
N PHE A 2 -6.95 26.00 -24.74
CA PHE A 2 -8.17 26.56 -24.20
C PHE A 2 -7.90 26.96 -22.74
N GLN A 3 -8.42 28.09 -22.27
CA GLN A 3 -8.24 28.55 -20.90
C GLN A 3 -9.60 28.83 -20.25
N HIS A 4 -9.77 28.40 -19.00
CA HIS A 4 -10.93 28.73 -18.18
C HIS A 4 -10.49 29.35 -16.84
N ASN A 5 -11.18 30.41 -16.41
CA ASN A 5 -10.93 31.10 -15.14
C ASN A 5 -12.12 30.91 -14.21
N PHE A 6 -11.90 30.25 -13.08
CA PHE A 6 -12.92 30.03 -12.07
C PHE A 6 -12.98 31.27 -11.16
N ASN A 7 -13.95 32.13 -11.44
CA ASN A 7 -14.16 33.39 -10.71
C ASN A 7 -15.05 33.13 -9.48
N ASP A 8 -14.49 32.46 -8.49
CA ASP A 8 -15.13 32.12 -7.22
C ASP A 8 -14.22 32.37 -6.00
N LEU A 9 -14.82 32.36 -4.81
CA LEU A 9 -14.13 32.51 -3.53
C LEU A 9 -13.79 31.11 -3.00
N SER A 10 -12.83 30.43 -3.62
CA SER A 10 -12.61 28.99 -3.39
C SER A 10 -11.36 28.66 -2.58
N GLY A 11 -11.52 27.82 -1.56
CA GLY A 11 -10.42 27.30 -0.74
C GLY A 11 -9.88 25.96 -1.27
N THR A 12 -10.77 25.03 -1.62
CA THR A 12 -10.42 23.70 -2.13
C THR A 12 -11.08 23.42 -3.48
N VAL A 13 -10.46 22.54 -4.26
CA VAL A 13 -10.93 22.09 -5.57
C VAL A 13 -10.82 20.56 -5.61
N SER A 14 -11.90 19.89 -5.99
CA SER A 14 -11.94 18.44 -6.27
C SER A 14 -12.29 18.22 -7.74
N LEU A 15 -11.61 17.26 -8.37
CA LEU A 15 -11.76 16.92 -9.78
C LEU A 15 -12.22 15.46 -9.92
N ALA A 16 -13.18 15.21 -10.80
CA ALA A 16 -13.63 13.84 -11.09
C ALA A 16 -14.01 13.70 -12.58
N TRP A 17 -13.34 12.79 -13.27
CA TRP A 17 -13.76 12.32 -14.59
C TRP A 17 -14.98 11.41 -14.45
N VAL A 18 -15.90 11.45 -15.41
CA VAL A 18 -17.16 10.71 -15.37
C VAL A 18 -17.32 9.87 -16.63
N GLY A 19 -16.76 8.66 -16.61
CA GLY A 19 -16.84 7.71 -17.73
C GLY A 19 -15.72 7.88 -18.77
N ASP A 20 -15.05 6.78 -19.11
CA ASP A 20 -13.98 6.74 -20.12
C ASP A 20 -14.44 7.20 -21.52
N GLY A 21 -13.62 8.02 -22.20
CA GLY A 21 -13.85 8.50 -23.57
C GLY A 21 -14.92 9.59 -23.70
N THR A 22 -15.67 9.86 -22.63
CA THR A 22 -16.77 10.83 -22.62
C THR A 22 -16.30 12.28 -22.70
N GLY A 23 -15.08 12.56 -22.26
CA GLY A 23 -14.59 13.93 -22.05
C GLY A 23 -15.27 14.68 -20.90
N VAL A 24 -16.10 14.02 -20.09
CA VAL A 24 -16.84 14.67 -18.99
C VAL A 24 -15.97 14.77 -17.75
N LEU A 25 -15.77 16.01 -17.30
CA LEU A 25 -15.01 16.35 -16.10
C LEU A 25 -15.87 17.25 -15.21
N LEU A 26 -16.09 16.81 -13.97
CA LEU A 26 -16.69 17.61 -12.91
C LEU A 26 -15.59 18.27 -12.06
N VAL A 27 -15.87 19.51 -11.65
CA VAL A 27 -15.04 20.30 -10.75
C VAL A 27 -15.92 20.80 -9.62
N LEU A 28 -15.67 20.35 -8.41
CA LEU A 28 -16.32 20.86 -7.21
C LEU A 28 -15.36 21.83 -6.53
N THR A 29 -15.74 23.09 -6.41
CA THR A 29 -15.02 24.07 -5.59
C THR A 29 -15.78 24.31 -4.30
N THR A 30 -15.08 24.37 -3.16
CA THR A 30 -15.72 24.68 -1.87
C THR A 30 -14.93 25.69 -1.03
N PHE A 31 -15.67 26.35 -0.15
CA PHE A 31 -15.17 27.37 0.75
C PHE A 31 -16.02 27.42 2.01
N GLN A 32 -15.37 27.56 3.16
CA GLN A 32 -16.03 27.58 4.47
C GLN A 32 -15.42 28.67 5.34
N VAL A 33 -16.25 29.55 5.89
CA VAL A 33 -15.82 30.56 6.86
C VAL A 33 -16.03 30.02 8.28
N PRO A 34 -14.96 29.85 9.10
CA PRO A 34 -15.08 29.43 10.49
C PRO A 34 -15.51 30.60 11.38
N LEU A 35 -16.81 30.90 11.38
CA LEU A 35 -17.43 31.79 12.36
C LEU A 35 -17.93 30.99 13.56
N PHE A 36 -17.57 31.42 14.78
CA PHE A 36 -17.82 30.73 16.07
C PHE A 36 -19.28 30.41 16.42
N ILE A 37 -20.25 30.82 15.59
CA ILE A 37 -21.71 30.69 15.85
C ILE A 37 -22.45 30.05 14.66
N MET A 38 -21.95 30.16 13.43
CA MET A 38 -22.59 29.62 12.21
C MET A 38 -21.52 29.18 11.21
N ARG A 39 -21.63 27.96 10.68
CA ARG A 39 -20.83 27.54 9.51
C ARG A 39 -21.47 28.15 8.25
N PHE A 40 -20.80 29.12 7.63
CA PHE A 40 -21.14 29.56 6.28
C PHE A 40 -20.23 28.83 5.29
N GLY A 41 -20.78 27.79 4.66
CA GLY A 41 -20.17 27.08 3.54
C GLY A 41 -20.78 27.51 2.21
N GLN A 42 -19.97 27.62 1.17
CA GLN A 42 -20.41 27.69 -0.22
C GLN A 42 -19.70 26.61 -1.03
N SER A 43 -20.44 25.99 -1.94
CA SER A 43 -19.89 25.13 -2.99
C SER A 43 -20.29 25.67 -4.36
N ARG A 44 -19.47 25.43 -5.38
CA ARG A 44 -19.87 25.51 -6.78
C ARG A 44 -19.50 24.23 -7.50
N LEU A 45 -20.33 23.84 -8.45
CA LEU A 45 -20.13 22.66 -9.28
C LEU A 45 -20.04 23.10 -10.74
N TYR A 46 -18.89 22.84 -11.35
CA TYR A 46 -18.63 23.09 -12.76
C TYR A 46 -18.55 21.77 -13.53
N ARG A 47 -18.94 21.79 -14.80
CA ARG A 47 -18.98 20.61 -15.67
C ARG A 47 -18.45 20.93 -17.07
N SER A 48 -17.56 20.08 -17.57
CA SER A 48 -17.09 20.03 -18.96
C SER A 48 -17.68 18.82 -19.68
N GLU A 49 -17.77 18.88 -21.01
CA GLU A 49 -18.01 17.74 -21.92
C GLU A 49 -16.90 17.59 -22.98
N ASP A 50 -15.79 18.31 -22.82
CA ASP A 50 -14.78 18.52 -23.85
C ASP A 50 -13.35 18.35 -23.34
N TYR A 51 -13.17 17.49 -22.31
CA TYR A 51 -11.90 17.20 -21.64
C TYR A 51 -11.31 18.41 -20.89
N GLY A 52 -12.18 19.28 -20.36
CA GLY A 52 -11.80 20.47 -19.60
C GLY A 52 -11.43 21.69 -20.44
N LYS A 53 -11.82 21.75 -21.72
CA LYS A 53 -11.54 22.91 -22.60
C LYS A 53 -12.51 24.06 -22.32
N THR A 54 -13.75 23.73 -22.00
CA THR A 54 -14.77 24.66 -21.50
C THR A 54 -15.50 24.05 -20.30
N PHE A 55 -15.98 24.91 -19.40
CA PHE A 55 -16.76 24.52 -18.24
C PHE A 55 -18.03 25.37 -18.15
N GLN A 56 -19.14 24.72 -17.81
CA GLN A 56 -20.41 25.35 -17.46
C GLN A 56 -20.59 25.31 -15.94
N ASP A 57 -21.03 26.41 -15.34
CA ASP A 57 -21.50 26.43 -13.94
C ASP A 57 -22.87 25.70 -13.89
N ILE A 58 -22.95 24.65 -13.07
CA ILE A 58 -24.14 23.84 -12.86
C ILE A 58 -24.56 23.79 -11.38
N THR A 59 -24.08 24.74 -10.57
CA THR A 59 -24.35 24.83 -9.12
C THR A 59 -25.84 24.88 -8.77
N ASP A 60 -26.67 25.38 -9.69
CA ASP A 60 -28.13 25.42 -9.51
C ASP A 60 -28.77 24.01 -9.53
N LEU A 61 -28.14 23.01 -10.16
CA LEU A 61 -28.63 21.62 -10.16
C LEU A 61 -28.52 20.96 -8.77
N ILE A 62 -27.66 21.48 -7.90
CA ILE A 62 -27.57 21.07 -6.49
C ILE A 62 -28.27 22.06 -5.55
N ASN A 63 -29.16 22.92 -6.08
CA ASN A 63 -29.85 24.00 -5.36
C ASN A 63 -28.90 24.91 -4.55
N ASN A 64 -27.66 25.11 -5.05
CA ASN A 64 -26.59 25.84 -4.37
C ASN A 64 -26.24 25.31 -2.96
N THR A 65 -26.53 24.03 -2.68
CA THR A 65 -26.25 23.37 -1.38
C THR A 65 -24.75 23.18 -1.17
N PHE A 66 -24.28 23.36 0.06
CA PHE A 66 -22.89 23.02 0.43
C PHE A 66 -22.67 21.50 0.34
N ILE A 67 -21.60 21.07 -0.33
CA ILE A 67 -21.21 19.68 -0.50
C ILE A 67 -20.07 19.36 0.47
N GLN A 68 -20.23 18.29 1.24
CA GLN A 68 -19.29 17.84 2.26
C GLN A 68 -18.09 17.14 1.60
N THR A 69 -16.94 17.82 1.58
CA THR A 69 -15.72 17.37 0.89
C THR A 69 -15.13 16.09 1.45
N GLU A 70 -15.40 15.75 2.71
CA GLU A 70 -15.03 14.48 3.34
C GLU A 70 -15.61 13.24 2.65
N PHE A 71 -16.67 13.38 1.85
CA PHE A 71 -17.25 12.30 1.05
C PHE A 71 -16.88 12.37 -0.44
N GLY A 72 -16.15 13.41 -0.87
CA GLY A 72 -15.70 13.61 -2.24
C GLY A 72 -16.84 13.65 -3.28
N MET A 73 -16.52 13.24 -4.50
CA MET A 73 -17.49 12.95 -5.56
C MET A 73 -17.45 11.46 -5.86
N VAL A 74 -18.54 10.73 -5.59
CA VAL A 74 -18.57 9.29 -5.84
C VAL A 74 -18.93 9.05 -7.30
N ILE A 75 -18.02 8.44 -8.06
CA ILE A 75 -18.22 8.06 -9.46
C ILE A 75 -18.41 6.56 -9.55
N ASP A 76 -19.24 6.12 -10.49
CA ASP A 76 -19.44 4.70 -10.79
C ASP A 76 -18.26 4.07 -11.57
N PRO A 77 -17.71 2.92 -11.15
CA PRO A 77 -16.66 2.20 -11.88
C PRO A 77 -17.10 1.54 -13.19
N GLU A 78 -18.40 1.34 -13.45
CA GLU A 78 -18.89 0.72 -14.70
C GLU A 78 -18.99 1.71 -15.88
N ASN A 79 -18.47 2.93 -15.75
CA ASN A 79 -18.60 4.03 -16.73
C ASN A 79 -20.06 4.40 -17.06
N SER A 80 -21.06 4.02 -16.24
CA SER A 80 -22.48 4.23 -16.54
C SER A 80 -22.98 5.67 -16.35
N GLY A 81 -22.07 6.60 -16.07
CA GLY A 81 -22.35 8.04 -15.94
C GLY A 81 -23.03 8.44 -14.64
N LYS A 82 -23.03 7.57 -13.63
CA LYS A 82 -23.61 7.86 -12.32
C LYS A 82 -22.63 8.65 -11.45
N VAL A 83 -23.18 9.60 -10.70
CA VAL A 83 -22.44 10.47 -9.77
C VAL A 83 -23.28 10.68 -8.52
N ILE A 84 -22.67 10.56 -7.33
CA ILE A 84 -23.31 10.92 -6.05
C ILE A 84 -22.48 11.99 -5.35
N LEU A 85 -23.15 13.07 -4.92
CA LEU A 85 -22.60 14.15 -4.11
C LEU A 85 -23.34 14.21 -2.76
N THR A 86 -22.63 14.25 -1.64
CA THR A 86 -23.24 14.37 -0.30
C THR A 86 -23.34 15.84 0.11
N GLY A 87 -24.57 16.33 0.26
CA GLY A 87 -24.89 17.69 0.70
C GLY A 87 -25.05 17.80 2.22
N ASP A 88 -24.84 19.01 2.73
CA ASP A 88 -24.83 19.31 4.16
C ASP A 88 -26.17 19.05 4.87
N LEU A 89 -26.10 18.91 6.19
CA LEU A 89 -27.24 18.65 7.05
C LEU A 89 -28.17 19.87 7.11
N THR A 90 -29.45 19.66 6.78
CA THR A 90 -30.49 20.63 7.14
C THR A 90 -30.75 20.63 8.64
N GLU A 91 -31.48 21.65 9.14
CA GLU A 91 -31.80 21.89 10.55
C GLU A 91 -32.66 20.78 11.23
N GLY A 92 -32.77 19.59 10.63
CA GLY A 92 -33.66 18.49 11.01
C GLY A 92 -33.06 17.08 10.93
N ARG A 93 -31.74 16.89 11.03
CA ARG A 93 -31.05 15.57 11.07
C ARG A 93 -31.30 14.67 9.84
N VAL A 94 -31.37 15.24 8.65
CA VAL A 94 -31.52 14.50 7.39
C VAL A 94 -30.38 14.87 6.46
N THR A 95 -29.66 13.87 5.96
CA THR A 95 -28.58 14.04 4.99
C THR A 95 -29.16 14.09 3.58
N ARG A 96 -28.71 15.03 2.75
CA ARG A 96 -29.11 15.09 1.34
C ARG A 96 -28.02 14.49 0.47
N ILE A 97 -28.42 13.72 -0.54
CA ILE A 97 -27.54 13.29 -1.61
C ILE A 97 -28.11 13.77 -2.95
N PHE A 98 -27.23 14.13 -3.87
CA PHE A 98 -27.56 14.52 -5.23
C PHE A 98 -27.05 13.42 -6.17
N CYS A 99 -27.97 12.69 -6.80
CA CYS A 99 -27.65 11.56 -7.66
C CYS A 99 -27.88 11.93 -9.14
N SER A 100 -26.83 11.86 -9.95
CA SER A 100 -26.94 11.84 -11.42
C SER A 100 -26.85 10.41 -11.93
N VAL A 101 -27.50 10.16 -13.07
CA VAL A 101 -27.42 8.91 -13.86
C VAL A 101 -27.14 9.20 -15.35
N ASP A 102 -26.68 10.42 -15.64
CA ASP A 102 -26.63 11.00 -16.99
C ASP A 102 -25.36 11.84 -17.23
N PHE A 103 -24.25 11.42 -16.60
CA PHE A 103 -22.94 12.06 -16.67
C PHE A 103 -22.94 13.49 -16.10
N GLY A 104 -23.71 13.75 -15.04
CA GLY A 104 -23.83 15.04 -14.36
C GLY A 104 -24.70 16.08 -15.08
N LYS A 105 -25.57 15.67 -16.02
CA LYS A 105 -26.46 16.60 -16.76
C LYS A 105 -27.68 16.99 -15.95
N SER A 106 -28.18 16.10 -15.11
CA SER A 106 -29.22 16.35 -14.12
C SER A 106 -28.89 15.65 -12.81
N PHE A 107 -29.38 16.23 -11.70
CA PHE A 107 -29.22 15.67 -10.37
C PHE A 107 -30.59 15.53 -9.70
N VAL A 108 -30.87 14.34 -9.16
CA VAL A 108 -32.05 14.06 -8.35
C VAL A 108 -31.65 14.14 -6.89
N THR A 109 -32.21 15.10 -6.15
CA THR A 109 -32.02 15.18 -4.70
C THR A 109 -32.80 14.06 -4.02
N SER A 110 -32.12 13.28 -3.18
CA SER A 110 -32.70 12.28 -2.31
C SER A 110 -32.33 12.58 -0.85
N GLU A 111 -33.24 12.30 0.07
CA GLU A 111 -33.03 12.48 1.51
C GLU A 111 -32.82 11.11 2.17
N LEU A 112 -31.66 10.93 2.80
CA LEU A 112 -31.31 9.70 3.51
C LEU A 112 -31.93 9.71 4.92
N PRO A 113 -32.57 8.61 5.36
CA PRO A 113 -33.15 8.51 6.70
C PRO A 113 -32.07 8.27 7.80
N PHE A 114 -30.82 8.61 7.53
CA PHE A 114 -29.65 8.34 8.35
C PHE A 114 -28.46 9.24 7.97
N HIS A 115 -27.35 9.14 8.71
CA HIS A 115 -26.12 9.93 8.48
C HIS A 115 -24.97 9.05 8.01
N PRO A 116 -24.48 9.21 6.76
CA PRO A 116 -23.26 8.53 6.34
C PRO A 116 -22.09 8.98 7.21
N LEU A 117 -21.22 8.04 7.56
CA LEU A 117 -19.96 8.28 8.28
C LEU A 117 -18.72 7.95 7.43
N MET A 118 -18.97 7.43 6.22
CA MET A 118 -17.99 7.02 5.23
C MET A 118 -18.52 7.38 3.85
N GLN A 119 -17.64 7.45 2.85
CA GLN A 119 -18.04 7.61 1.45
C GLN A 119 -19.01 6.50 1.03
N ILE A 120 -20.03 6.85 0.25
CA ILE A 120 -20.96 5.89 -0.35
C ILE A 120 -20.21 5.06 -1.40
N THR A 121 -20.32 3.73 -1.38
CA THR A 121 -19.58 2.84 -2.29
C THR A 121 -20.53 2.11 -3.23
N TYR A 122 -20.22 2.07 -4.52
CA TYR A 122 -20.92 1.22 -5.50
C TYR A 122 -20.52 -0.26 -5.34
N ASN A 123 -21.43 -1.18 -5.64
CA ASN A 123 -21.08 -2.59 -5.88
C ASN A 123 -20.35 -2.72 -7.24
N PRO A 124 -19.12 -3.27 -7.32
CA PRO A 124 -18.36 -3.43 -8.56
C PRO A 124 -18.99 -4.36 -9.64
N ARG A 125 -20.15 -4.97 -9.38
CA ARG A 125 -20.93 -5.78 -10.35
C ARG A 125 -22.30 -5.22 -10.73
N ASP A 126 -22.81 -4.28 -9.94
CA ASP A 126 -24.12 -3.69 -10.15
C ASP A 126 -24.12 -2.30 -9.55
N SER A 127 -23.80 -1.32 -10.40
CA SER A 127 -23.79 0.10 -10.08
C SER A 127 -25.16 0.67 -9.64
N ASN A 128 -26.22 -0.14 -9.51
CA ASN A 128 -27.48 0.25 -8.86
C ASN A 128 -27.52 -0.09 -7.37
N ILE A 129 -26.56 -0.88 -6.87
CA ILE A 129 -26.44 -1.30 -5.47
C ILE A 129 -25.39 -0.43 -4.78
N LEU A 130 -25.80 0.24 -3.70
CA LEU A 130 -24.97 1.12 -2.89
C LEU A 130 -24.75 0.54 -1.49
N MET A 131 -23.52 0.62 -1.00
CA MET A 131 -23.15 0.34 0.39
C MET A 131 -22.89 1.67 1.11
N VAL A 132 -23.48 1.83 2.30
CA VAL A 132 -23.33 3.04 3.12
C VAL A 132 -23.26 2.67 4.60
N TYR A 133 -22.30 3.23 5.32
CA TYR A 133 -22.13 3.05 6.75
C TYR A 133 -22.67 4.24 7.55
N SER A 134 -23.41 3.97 8.62
CA SER A 134 -24.11 4.97 9.42
C SER A 134 -24.41 4.46 10.83
N ILE A 135 -24.24 5.31 11.85
CA ILE A 135 -24.82 5.09 13.17
C ILE A 135 -26.32 5.42 13.12
N MET A 136 -27.15 4.42 12.83
CA MET A 136 -28.56 4.46 13.23
C MET A 136 -28.66 4.07 14.71
N VAL A 137 -29.25 4.94 15.53
CA VAL A 137 -29.45 4.69 16.97
C VAL A 137 -30.49 3.57 17.24
N ASN A 138 -31.21 3.09 16.22
CA ASN A 138 -32.07 1.90 16.25
C ASN A 138 -32.26 1.29 14.84
N SER A 139 -31.26 0.62 14.28
CA SER A 139 -31.41 -0.16 13.03
C SER A 139 -31.94 -1.57 13.31
N ALA A 140 -33.25 -1.72 13.44
CA ALA A 140 -33.95 -3.00 13.66
C ALA A 140 -33.95 -3.96 12.43
N TRP A 141 -32.88 -3.95 11.64
CA TRP A 141 -32.68 -4.74 10.42
C TRP A 141 -31.59 -5.81 10.59
N MET A 142 -30.73 -5.70 11.61
CA MET A 142 -29.95 -6.83 12.13
C MET A 142 -30.57 -7.29 13.45
N ASP A 143 -30.80 -8.60 13.57
CA ASP A 143 -31.50 -9.20 14.72
C ASP A 143 -30.53 -9.38 15.91
N GLY A 144 -30.27 -8.28 16.62
CA GLY A 144 -29.49 -8.23 17.85
C GLY A 144 -28.59 -6.98 17.99
N ASN A 145 -28.21 -6.66 19.22
CA ASN A 145 -27.32 -5.55 19.56
C ASN A 145 -25.86 -5.84 19.16
N PHE A 146 -25.55 -5.77 17.87
CA PHE A 146 -24.19 -5.92 17.34
C PHE A 146 -23.66 -4.59 16.83
N SER A 147 -22.45 -4.20 17.24
CA SER A 147 -21.74 -3.06 16.63
C SER A 147 -21.00 -3.53 15.38
N LEU A 148 -21.20 -2.84 14.27
CA LEU A 148 -20.51 -3.05 12.99
C LEU A 148 -19.22 -2.22 12.96
N CYS A 149 -18.08 -2.89 12.71
CA CYS A 149 -16.75 -2.31 12.92
C CYS A 149 -15.96 -2.08 11.61
N HIS A 150 -15.98 -3.05 10.70
CA HIS A 150 -15.43 -2.90 9.34
C HIS A 150 -16.26 -3.73 8.36
N PHE A 151 -16.32 -3.33 7.09
CA PHE A 151 -17.00 -4.08 6.04
C PHE A 151 -16.32 -3.82 4.69
N ARG A 152 -16.39 -4.81 3.79
CA ARG A 152 -15.88 -4.71 2.41
C ARG A 152 -16.69 -5.64 1.51
N GLY A 153 -17.13 -5.13 0.36
CA GLY A 153 -17.83 -5.91 -0.65
C GLY A 153 -16.86 -6.53 -1.66
N ILE A 154 -17.12 -7.76 -2.09
CA ILE A 154 -16.52 -8.34 -3.29
C ILE A 154 -17.63 -9.04 -4.08
N ASN A 155 -17.79 -8.66 -5.36
CA ASN A 155 -18.92 -9.09 -6.17
C ASN A 155 -20.25 -8.89 -5.40
N ASP A 156 -21.15 -9.88 -5.45
CA ASP A 156 -22.46 -9.87 -4.79
C ASP A 156 -22.39 -10.25 -3.29
N THR A 157 -21.20 -10.28 -2.70
CA THR A 157 -20.94 -10.74 -1.33
C THR A 157 -20.43 -9.61 -0.45
N ILE A 158 -21.11 -9.39 0.69
CA ILE A 158 -20.71 -8.40 1.69
C ILE A 158 -20.04 -9.13 2.84
N PHE A 159 -18.78 -8.80 3.14
CA PHE A 159 -18.07 -9.25 4.34
C PHE A 159 -18.09 -8.14 5.39
N LEU A 160 -18.26 -8.49 6.66
CA LEU A 160 -18.23 -7.51 7.76
C LEU A 160 -17.79 -8.10 9.10
N THR A 161 -17.15 -7.29 9.94
CA THR A 161 -16.84 -7.61 11.33
C THR A 161 -17.82 -6.96 12.28
N THR A 162 -18.36 -7.77 13.20
CA THR A 162 -19.26 -7.33 14.27
C THR A 162 -18.73 -7.70 15.63
N ASN A 163 -18.97 -6.87 16.64
CA ASN A 163 -18.78 -7.25 18.03
C ASN A 163 -20.12 -7.43 18.79
N PRO A 164 -20.38 -8.61 19.38
CA PRO A 164 -21.48 -8.83 20.34
C PRO A 164 -21.36 -8.03 21.66
N SER A 165 -20.20 -7.48 22.01
CA SER A 165 -20.03 -6.63 23.21
C SER A 165 -20.53 -5.18 23.02
N GLY A 166 -20.65 -4.75 21.76
CA GLY A 166 -20.96 -3.36 21.38
C GLY A 166 -19.73 -2.44 21.16
N SER A 167 -18.50 -2.89 21.44
CA SER A 167 -17.27 -2.10 21.27
C SER A 167 -16.46 -2.55 20.05
N CYS A 168 -16.09 -1.65 19.15
CA CYS A 168 -15.18 -1.99 18.04
C CYS A 168 -13.69 -1.94 18.44
N SER A 169 -13.38 -1.43 19.63
CA SER A 169 -12.01 -1.42 20.18
C SER A 169 -11.56 -2.79 20.70
N ASP A 170 -12.46 -3.76 20.88
CA ASP A 170 -12.10 -5.12 21.31
C ASP A 170 -11.55 -5.96 20.12
N ARG A 171 -10.59 -5.41 19.36
CA ARG A 171 -9.92 -6.10 18.25
C ARG A 171 -9.38 -7.44 18.74
N GLY A 172 -9.73 -8.51 18.04
CA GLY A 172 -9.39 -9.88 18.43
C GLY A 172 -10.51 -10.66 19.13
N MET A 173 -11.63 -10.02 19.44
CA MET A 173 -12.88 -10.66 19.89
C MET A 173 -14.01 -10.59 18.85
N LEU A 174 -13.76 -9.98 17.68
CA LEU A 174 -14.77 -9.75 16.65
C LEU A 174 -15.22 -11.06 15.98
N GLU A 175 -16.45 -11.06 15.46
CA GLU A 175 -16.97 -12.07 14.53
C GLU A 175 -16.91 -11.52 13.10
N LEU A 176 -16.27 -12.27 12.18
CA LEU A 176 -16.38 -12.03 10.74
C LEU A 176 -17.62 -12.76 10.21
N ARG A 177 -18.51 -12.02 9.56
CA ARG A 177 -19.76 -12.50 8.96
C ARG A 177 -19.78 -12.18 7.46
N LYS A 178 -20.55 -12.94 6.69
CA LYS A 178 -20.89 -12.61 5.29
C LYS A 178 -22.38 -12.64 5.02
N SER A 179 -22.81 -11.89 4.02
CA SER A 179 -24.13 -11.95 3.38
C SER A 179 -23.99 -12.17 1.87
N LEU A 180 -24.91 -12.95 1.30
CA LEU A 180 -25.05 -13.22 -0.14
C LEU A 180 -26.36 -12.66 -0.72
N ASP A 181 -27.08 -11.84 0.06
CA ASP A 181 -28.46 -11.41 -0.22
C ASP A 181 -28.70 -9.92 0.06
N TYR A 182 -27.60 -9.15 0.09
CA TYR A 182 -27.53 -7.71 0.38
C TYR A 182 -28.00 -7.36 1.80
N GLY A 183 -27.54 -8.13 2.78
CA GLY A 183 -27.69 -7.87 4.21
C GLY A 183 -28.99 -8.37 4.83
N LYS A 184 -29.75 -9.25 4.17
CA LYS A 184 -30.99 -9.83 4.72
C LYS A 184 -30.72 -11.03 5.63
N THR A 185 -29.68 -11.80 5.32
CA THR A 185 -29.16 -12.87 6.18
C THR A 185 -27.64 -12.78 6.31
N PHE A 186 -27.15 -13.13 7.50
CA PHE A 186 -25.72 -13.14 7.81
C PHE A 186 -25.30 -14.50 8.34
N LYS A 187 -24.17 -15.00 7.83
CA LYS A 187 -23.49 -16.21 8.31
C LYS A 187 -22.17 -15.80 8.95
N THR A 188 -21.97 -16.12 10.23
CA THR A 188 -20.65 -16.03 10.86
C THR A 188 -19.72 -17.07 10.22
N ILE A 189 -18.61 -16.59 9.68
CA ILE A 189 -17.58 -17.38 8.98
C ILE A 189 -16.25 -17.41 9.74
N GLY A 190 -16.03 -16.49 10.70
CA GLY A 190 -14.86 -16.49 11.57
C GLY A 190 -15.16 -15.83 12.92
N SER A 191 -14.40 -16.19 13.96
CA SER A 191 -14.52 -15.62 15.31
C SER A 191 -13.13 -15.38 15.91
N ARG A 192 -13.06 -14.50 16.92
CA ARG A 192 -11.79 -14.01 17.50
C ARG A 192 -10.92 -13.26 16.49
N ILE A 193 -11.60 -12.53 15.60
CA ILE A 193 -11.01 -11.80 14.48
C ILE A 193 -10.46 -10.47 14.99
N TYR A 194 -9.25 -10.15 14.55
CA TYR A 194 -8.60 -8.86 14.77
C TYR A 194 -8.98 -7.88 13.65
N SER A 195 -8.72 -8.26 12.39
CA SER A 195 -9.16 -7.58 11.18
C SER A 195 -9.26 -8.59 10.02
N PHE A 196 -9.77 -8.17 8.86
CA PHE A 196 -9.80 -8.95 7.63
C PHE A 196 -9.43 -8.09 6.42
N GLY A 197 -8.90 -8.71 5.37
CA GLY A 197 -8.52 -8.06 4.12
C GLY A 197 -8.97 -8.87 2.91
N LEU A 198 -9.12 -8.20 1.76
CA LEU A 198 -9.49 -8.81 0.49
C LEU A 198 -8.42 -8.46 -0.55
N GLY A 199 -7.91 -9.46 -1.26
CA GLY A 199 -6.91 -9.24 -2.31
C GLY A 199 -7.05 -10.27 -3.42
N GLY A 200 -7.28 -9.83 -4.66
CA GLY A 200 -7.54 -10.73 -5.78
C GLY A 200 -8.72 -11.67 -5.50
N ARG A 201 -8.46 -12.99 -5.50
CA ARG A 201 -9.45 -14.02 -5.11
C ARG A 201 -9.45 -14.42 -3.64
N PHE A 202 -8.55 -13.85 -2.84
CA PHE A 202 -8.25 -14.30 -1.49
C PHE A 202 -8.96 -13.43 -0.43
N VAL A 203 -9.61 -14.10 0.53
CA VAL A 203 -10.11 -13.50 1.77
C VAL A 203 -9.13 -13.84 2.87
N PHE A 204 -8.46 -12.84 3.45
CA PHE A 204 -7.58 -13.02 4.61
C PHE A 204 -8.27 -12.57 5.89
N ALA A 205 -8.11 -13.32 6.97
CA ALA A 205 -8.57 -12.95 8.29
C ALA A 205 -7.46 -13.15 9.33
N THR A 206 -7.18 -12.10 10.10
CA THR A 206 -6.15 -12.13 11.15
C THR A 206 -6.82 -12.54 12.45
N ILE A 207 -6.42 -13.69 13.01
CA ILE A 207 -7.07 -14.33 14.16
C ILE A 207 -6.13 -14.28 15.38
N MET A 208 -6.69 -13.98 16.57
CA MET A 208 -5.92 -13.99 17.81
C MET A 208 -5.59 -15.42 18.27
N THR A 209 -4.31 -15.66 18.58
CA THR A 209 -3.86 -16.93 19.15
C THR A 209 -4.43 -17.20 20.54
N ASN A 210 -4.36 -18.45 21.01
CA ASN A 210 -4.90 -18.86 22.32
C ASN A 210 -4.23 -18.21 23.55
N SER A 211 -3.09 -17.53 23.39
CA SER A 211 -2.48 -16.72 24.47
C SER A 211 -3.00 -15.28 24.53
N GLY A 212 -3.72 -14.79 23.51
CA GLY A 212 -4.15 -13.39 23.41
C GLY A 212 -3.03 -12.38 23.14
N SER A 213 -1.79 -12.85 22.97
CA SER A 213 -0.58 -12.00 22.88
C SER A 213 -0.02 -11.83 21.47
N THR A 214 -0.46 -12.65 20.50
CA THR A 214 -0.03 -12.60 19.10
C THR A 214 -1.19 -12.91 18.17
N ARG A 215 -1.12 -12.41 16.93
CA ARG A 215 -2.10 -12.63 15.86
C ARG A 215 -1.48 -13.36 14.67
N MET A 216 -2.31 -14.06 13.89
CA MET A 216 -1.88 -14.89 12.76
C MET A 216 -2.91 -14.91 11.62
N ILE A 217 -2.44 -14.88 10.37
CA ILE A 217 -3.30 -14.89 9.18
C ILE A 217 -3.86 -16.28 8.90
N HIS A 218 -5.15 -16.32 8.59
CA HIS A 218 -5.81 -17.40 7.86
C HIS A 218 -6.31 -16.88 6.52
N VAL A 219 -6.36 -17.76 5.52
CA VAL A 219 -6.82 -17.47 4.15
C VAL A 219 -8.04 -18.32 3.81
N SER A 220 -8.88 -17.81 2.91
CA SER A 220 -9.94 -18.55 2.24
C SER A 220 -10.04 -18.14 0.77
N VAL A 221 -10.23 -19.12 -0.11
CA VAL A 221 -10.48 -18.95 -1.56
C VAL A 221 -11.93 -19.24 -1.96
N ASP A 222 -12.76 -19.66 -1.00
CA ASP A 222 -14.17 -20.03 -1.18
C ASP A 222 -15.13 -19.07 -0.44
N GLN A 223 -14.67 -17.83 -0.23
CA GLN A 223 -15.40 -16.76 0.46
C GLN A 223 -15.72 -17.11 1.93
N GLY A 224 -14.84 -17.81 2.62
CA GLY A 224 -14.98 -18.16 4.04
C GLY A 224 -15.92 -19.33 4.32
N GLU A 225 -16.05 -20.28 3.39
CA GLU A 225 -16.65 -21.59 3.69
C GLU A 225 -15.62 -22.53 4.35
N THR A 226 -14.37 -22.50 3.86
CA THR A 226 -13.23 -23.15 4.49
C THR A 226 -12.09 -22.15 4.70
N TRP A 227 -11.29 -22.40 5.74
CA TRP A 227 -10.18 -21.55 6.17
C TRP A 227 -8.91 -22.36 6.38
N ASP A 228 -7.78 -21.81 5.94
CA ASP A 228 -6.47 -22.41 6.10
C ASP A 228 -5.48 -21.44 6.74
N MET A 229 -4.58 -21.98 7.55
CA MET A 229 -3.51 -21.22 8.22
C MET A 229 -2.46 -20.80 7.19
N ALA A 230 -2.17 -19.52 7.08
CA ALA A 230 -1.06 -19.06 6.23
C ALA A 230 0.29 -19.43 6.85
N GLN A 231 1.30 -19.72 6.03
CA GLN A 231 2.65 -20.10 6.47
C GLN A 231 3.51 -18.88 6.91
N LEU A 232 2.89 -17.81 7.37
CA LEU A 232 3.52 -16.52 7.74
C LEU A 232 3.80 -16.41 9.25
N PRO A 233 4.89 -15.74 9.68
CA PRO A 233 5.17 -15.54 11.09
C PRO A 233 4.01 -14.89 11.85
N ASN A 234 3.75 -15.34 13.08
CA ASN A 234 2.84 -14.66 14.01
C ASN A 234 3.43 -13.31 14.43
N VAL A 235 2.60 -12.26 14.44
CA VAL A 235 3.00 -10.91 14.86
C VAL A 235 2.42 -10.54 16.23
N GLY A 236 3.04 -9.57 16.92
CA GLY A 236 2.59 -9.04 18.20
C GLY A 236 1.31 -8.19 18.12
N HIS A 237 1.20 -7.18 19.00
CA HIS A 237 0.19 -6.12 18.90
C HIS A 237 0.75 -4.91 18.11
N GLU A 238 1.95 -4.46 18.45
CA GLU A 238 2.66 -3.32 17.84
C GLU A 238 3.09 -3.54 16.37
N GLN A 239 3.10 -4.80 15.90
CA GLN A 239 3.47 -5.20 14.55
C GLN A 239 2.24 -5.44 13.66
N PHE A 240 2.37 -5.23 12.35
CA PHE A 240 1.27 -5.35 11.38
C PHE A 240 1.57 -6.35 10.23
N TYR A 241 0.54 -6.59 9.40
CA TYR A 241 0.62 -7.26 8.11
C TYR A 241 0.04 -6.32 7.04
N SER A 242 0.62 -6.26 5.84
CA SER A 242 0.07 -5.47 4.73
C SER A 242 0.08 -6.26 3.42
N ILE A 243 -0.98 -6.11 2.62
CA ILE A 243 -1.15 -6.74 1.31
C ILE A 243 -0.58 -5.78 0.27
N LEU A 244 0.68 -5.98 -0.12
CA LEU A 244 1.41 -5.06 -1.02
C LEU A 244 0.89 -5.12 -2.47
N ALA A 245 0.48 -6.31 -2.91
CA ALA A 245 -0.22 -6.53 -4.17
C ALA A 245 -0.86 -7.92 -4.18
N ALA A 246 -2.02 -8.05 -4.82
CA ALA A 246 -2.71 -9.32 -4.97
C ALA A 246 -3.35 -9.44 -6.36
N ASN A 247 -3.29 -10.63 -6.96
CA ASN A 247 -4.01 -10.97 -8.19
C ASN A 247 -4.74 -12.31 -8.03
N ASN A 248 -5.20 -12.93 -9.12
CA ASN A 248 -5.91 -14.21 -9.06
C ASN A 248 -4.99 -15.43 -8.81
N ASP A 249 -3.67 -15.24 -8.93
CA ASP A 249 -2.65 -16.28 -8.91
C ASP A 249 -1.79 -16.25 -7.64
N MET A 250 -1.59 -15.09 -6.99
CA MET A 250 -0.73 -14.95 -5.82
C MET A 250 -0.92 -13.62 -5.08
N VAL A 251 -0.28 -13.52 -3.91
CA VAL A 251 -0.26 -12.33 -3.06
C VAL A 251 1.17 -12.04 -2.58
N PHE A 252 1.59 -10.79 -2.72
CA PHE A 252 2.72 -10.21 -1.99
C PHE A 252 2.22 -9.74 -0.60
N MET A 253 2.81 -10.30 0.46
CA MET A 253 2.47 -9.97 1.85
C MET A 253 3.68 -9.40 2.57
N HIS A 254 3.54 -8.22 3.15
CA HIS A 254 4.47 -7.66 4.11
C HIS A 254 4.21 -8.23 5.51
N VAL A 255 5.28 -8.57 6.22
CA VAL A 255 5.27 -8.89 7.65
C VAL A 255 6.31 -7.99 8.32
N ASP A 256 5.85 -7.13 9.23
CA ASP A 256 6.69 -6.19 9.98
C ASP A 256 7.63 -6.92 10.95
N GLU A 257 8.89 -6.48 11.11
CA GLU A 257 9.84 -7.10 12.06
C GLU A 257 9.62 -6.55 13.49
N PRO A 258 9.89 -7.33 14.56
CA PRO A 258 9.54 -6.91 15.93
C PRO A 258 10.28 -5.65 16.44
N GLY A 259 9.49 -4.62 16.80
CA GLY A 259 9.94 -3.36 17.39
C GLY A 259 10.10 -2.23 16.37
N ASP A 260 10.23 -0.99 16.85
CA ASP A 260 10.19 0.28 16.09
C ASP A 260 11.34 0.43 15.05
N SER A 261 11.31 -0.41 14.03
CA SER A 261 12.39 -0.60 13.06
C SER A 261 12.03 -0.06 11.67
N SER A 262 10.73 0.13 11.39
CA SER A 262 10.19 0.52 10.07
C SER A 262 10.72 -0.34 8.91
N ILE A 263 10.96 -1.61 9.20
CA ILE A 263 11.35 -2.62 8.22
C ILE A 263 10.59 -3.93 8.45
N GLY A 264 10.27 -4.58 7.35
CA GLY A 264 9.68 -5.91 7.36
C GLY A 264 10.35 -6.87 6.38
N THR A 265 9.71 -8.02 6.23
CA THR A 265 10.02 -9.01 5.22
C THR A 265 8.84 -9.12 4.25
N ILE A 266 9.10 -9.10 2.93
CA ILE A 266 8.11 -9.51 1.91
C ILE A 266 8.10 -11.02 1.78
N TYR A 267 6.90 -11.59 1.68
CA TYR A 267 6.62 -12.97 1.30
C TYR A 267 5.73 -13.05 0.05
N VAL A 268 5.87 -14.12 -0.73
CA VAL A 268 5.04 -14.44 -1.91
C VAL A 268 4.36 -15.80 -1.72
N SER A 269 3.06 -15.89 -2.03
CA SER A 269 2.23 -17.09 -1.80
C SER A 269 2.36 -18.19 -2.88
N ASP A 270 1.68 -19.32 -2.66
CA ASP A 270 1.15 -20.15 -3.76
C ASP A 270 -0.18 -19.58 -4.29
N ASP A 271 -0.71 -20.23 -5.33
CA ASP A 271 -2.06 -20.04 -5.86
C ASP A 271 -3.17 -20.24 -4.82
N ARG A 272 -2.89 -20.95 -3.73
CA ARG A 272 -3.84 -21.15 -2.62
C ARG A 272 -3.82 -20.02 -1.58
N GLY A 273 -2.78 -19.18 -1.58
CA GLY A 273 -2.59 -18.16 -0.54
C GLY A 273 -2.14 -18.72 0.82
N ILE A 274 -1.64 -19.96 0.85
CA ILE A 274 -1.35 -20.75 2.07
C ILE A 274 0.15 -20.84 2.31
N VAL A 275 0.94 -21.27 1.32
CA VAL A 275 2.37 -21.58 1.46
C VAL A 275 3.18 -20.39 0.97
N PHE A 276 4.01 -19.79 1.83
CA PHE A 276 4.71 -18.54 1.55
C PHE A 276 6.23 -18.74 1.45
N SER A 277 6.81 -18.24 0.35
CA SER A 277 8.25 -18.09 0.14
C SER A 277 8.72 -16.74 0.68
N LYS A 278 9.88 -16.70 1.35
CA LYS A 278 10.54 -15.44 1.71
C LYS A 278 11.08 -14.80 0.42
N CYS A 279 10.73 -13.54 0.18
CA CYS A 279 10.93 -12.86 -1.10
C CYS A 279 11.92 -11.69 -1.01
N LEU A 280 11.79 -10.83 0.00
CA LEU A 280 12.71 -9.71 0.22
C LEU A 280 12.87 -9.43 1.72
N GLU A 281 14.10 -9.19 2.17
CA GLU A 281 14.41 -8.83 3.56
C GLU A 281 14.63 -7.32 3.72
N ARG A 282 14.34 -6.78 4.91
CA ARG A 282 14.59 -5.37 5.27
C ARG A 282 13.88 -4.38 4.34
N HIS A 283 12.68 -4.76 3.89
CA HIS A 283 11.78 -3.92 3.11
C HIS A 283 11.35 -2.70 3.91
N LEU A 284 11.49 -1.51 3.34
CA LEU A 284 11.10 -0.26 3.99
C LEU A 284 9.57 -0.12 4.01
N TYR A 285 9.01 0.00 5.22
CA TYR A 285 7.59 0.26 5.47
C TYR A 285 7.50 1.04 6.79
N THR A 286 7.01 2.29 6.78
CA THR A 286 7.06 3.11 7.99
C THR A 286 5.91 2.81 8.95
N THR A 287 6.26 2.42 10.19
CA THR A 287 5.29 2.16 11.26
C THR A 287 4.43 3.39 11.56
N THR A 288 4.98 4.59 11.38
CA THR A 288 4.21 5.85 11.38
C THR A 288 3.87 6.25 9.95
N GLY A 289 2.58 6.35 9.64
CA GLY A 289 2.07 6.91 8.38
C GLY A 289 1.89 5.92 7.21
N GLY A 290 2.26 4.65 7.38
CA GLY A 290 1.94 3.59 6.42
C GLY A 290 2.76 3.58 5.12
N ASP A 291 3.73 4.48 4.97
CA ASP A 291 4.45 4.65 3.70
C ASP A 291 5.31 3.43 3.33
N THR A 292 5.18 3.03 2.07
CA THR A 292 6.10 2.12 1.39
C THR A 292 6.39 2.61 -0.02
N ASP A 293 7.57 2.24 -0.55
CA ASP A 293 7.94 2.51 -1.95
C ASP A 293 7.56 1.35 -2.89
N PHE A 294 6.84 0.32 -2.39
CA PHE A 294 6.45 -0.84 -3.18
C PHE A 294 5.52 -0.45 -4.34
N THR A 295 6.03 -0.55 -5.56
CA THR A 295 5.35 -0.13 -6.79
C THR A 295 5.28 -1.29 -7.78
N ASN A 296 4.07 -1.61 -8.22
CA ASN A 296 3.79 -2.53 -9.33
C ASN A 296 4.01 -1.81 -10.67
N ILE A 297 4.89 -2.32 -11.53
CA ILE A 297 5.15 -1.72 -12.84
C ILE A 297 4.14 -2.26 -13.85
N THR A 298 3.04 -1.53 -14.04
CA THR A 298 1.89 -1.98 -14.85
C THR A 298 2.23 -2.14 -16.34
N SER A 299 3.26 -1.44 -16.81
CA SER A 299 3.71 -1.45 -18.21
C SER A 299 4.52 -2.69 -18.62
N LEU A 300 4.96 -3.54 -17.67
CA LEU A 300 5.60 -4.81 -18.00
C LEU A 300 5.31 -5.91 -16.96
N ARG A 301 4.82 -7.06 -17.43
CA ARG A 301 4.43 -8.21 -16.59
C ARG A 301 5.57 -8.67 -15.67
N GLY A 302 5.24 -8.95 -14.41
CA GLY A 302 6.15 -9.56 -13.43
C GLY A 302 7.18 -8.60 -12.82
N VAL A 303 7.14 -7.31 -13.20
CA VAL A 303 8.07 -6.29 -12.72
C VAL A 303 7.50 -5.54 -11.50
N TYR A 304 8.28 -5.51 -10.43
CA TYR A 304 7.96 -4.74 -9.21
C TYR A 304 9.23 -4.06 -8.70
N MET A 305 9.11 -2.85 -8.16
CA MET A 305 10.20 -2.14 -7.50
C MET A 305 9.82 -1.75 -6.08
N THR A 306 10.79 -1.63 -5.20
CA THR A 306 10.60 -1.12 -3.82
C THR A 306 11.93 -0.65 -3.22
N SER A 307 11.87 -0.07 -2.03
CA SER A 307 13.05 0.32 -1.23
C SER A 307 13.35 -0.69 -0.12
N VAL A 308 14.64 -0.95 0.09
CA VAL A 308 15.16 -1.66 1.27
C VAL A 308 16.05 -0.76 2.10
N LEU A 309 16.08 -0.99 3.42
CA LEU A 309 17.00 -0.33 4.33
C LEU A 309 18.27 -1.16 4.46
N ALA A 310 19.38 -0.70 3.90
CA ALA A 310 20.67 -1.36 3.97
C ALA A 310 21.24 -1.40 5.42
N MET A 311 22.32 -2.14 5.63
CA MET A 311 22.92 -2.35 6.96
C MET A 311 23.68 -1.13 7.50
N ASP A 312 24.00 -0.16 6.65
CA ASP A 312 24.57 1.14 7.02
C ASP A 312 23.49 2.20 7.33
N GLY A 313 22.21 1.83 7.27
CA GLY A 313 21.08 2.73 7.44
C GLY A 313 20.70 3.54 6.18
N SER A 314 21.33 3.26 5.03
CA SER A 314 20.96 3.89 3.77
C SER A 314 19.73 3.23 3.14
N VAL A 315 18.92 4.01 2.42
CA VAL A 315 17.77 3.48 1.65
C VAL A 315 18.24 3.18 0.22
N GLN A 316 17.92 2.00 -0.29
CA GLN A 316 18.33 1.53 -1.63
C GLN A 316 17.13 0.91 -2.36
N THR A 317 16.81 1.47 -3.54
CA THR A 317 15.79 0.88 -4.43
C THR A 317 16.29 -0.41 -5.08
N VAL A 318 15.43 -1.42 -5.07
CA VAL A 318 15.62 -2.72 -5.74
C VAL A 318 14.43 -3.02 -6.66
N ILE A 319 14.67 -3.84 -7.67
CA ILE A 319 13.69 -4.26 -8.68
C ILE A 319 13.75 -5.77 -8.90
N THR A 320 12.57 -6.38 -9.07
CA THR A 320 12.39 -7.76 -9.53
C THR A 320 11.73 -7.75 -10.90
N PHE A 321 12.01 -8.77 -11.71
CA PHE A 321 11.42 -8.96 -13.05
C PHE A 321 10.70 -10.32 -13.17
N ASN A 322 10.85 -11.17 -12.15
CA ASN A 322 10.30 -12.52 -12.05
C ASN A 322 9.37 -12.64 -10.84
N GLN A 323 8.51 -11.62 -10.62
CA GLN A 323 7.44 -11.65 -9.63
C GLN A 323 7.93 -11.91 -8.19
N GLY A 324 9.10 -11.37 -7.85
CA GLY A 324 9.71 -11.49 -6.51
C GLY A 324 10.65 -12.66 -6.32
N GLY A 325 10.91 -13.48 -7.36
CA GLY A 325 11.85 -14.61 -7.27
C GLY A 325 13.32 -14.19 -7.08
N GLU A 326 13.73 -13.08 -7.69
CA GLU A 326 15.03 -12.44 -7.51
C GLU A 326 14.87 -10.91 -7.49
N TRP A 327 15.60 -10.24 -6.60
CA TRP A 327 15.65 -8.77 -6.51
C TRP A 327 17.09 -8.28 -6.72
N ARG A 328 17.25 -7.23 -7.51
CA ARG A 328 18.57 -6.61 -7.81
C ARG A 328 18.48 -5.07 -7.76
N PRO A 329 19.58 -4.36 -7.45
CA PRO A 329 19.62 -2.90 -7.59
C PRO A 329 19.35 -2.46 -9.04
N LEU A 330 18.76 -1.28 -9.22
CA LEU A 330 18.56 -0.67 -10.54
C LEU A 330 19.92 -0.25 -11.14
N GLN A 331 20.13 -0.57 -12.43
CA GLN A 331 21.37 -0.17 -13.11
C GLN A 331 21.48 1.35 -13.19
N LYS A 332 22.68 1.90 -12.94
CA LYS A 332 22.91 3.34 -13.13
C LYS A 332 22.72 3.69 -14.62
N PRO A 333 22.19 4.89 -14.96
CA PRO A 333 22.17 5.39 -16.32
C PRO A 333 23.57 5.47 -16.94
N TRP A 334 23.66 5.31 -18.27
CA TRP A 334 24.95 5.35 -18.98
C TRP A 334 25.69 6.67 -18.74
N ASN A 335 24.94 7.78 -18.76
CA ASN A 335 25.39 9.15 -18.52
C ASN A 335 25.35 9.60 -17.05
N GLY A 336 24.94 8.72 -16.12
CA GLY A 336 24.93 9.04 -14.70
C GLY A 336 26.34 9.16 -14.12
N GLU A 337 26.75 10.40 -13.81
CA GLU A 337 27.96 10.69 -13.03
C GLU A 337 27.82 10.13 -11.60
N CYS A 338 28.92 9.64 -11.04
CA CYS A 338 28.95 9.15 -9.65
C CYS A 338 30.40 9.02 -9.14
N ASP A 339 30.65 9.53 -7.94
CA ASP A 339 31.97 9.49 -7.28
C ASP A 339 32.22 8.22 -6.43
N SER A 340 31.21 7.36 -6.26
CA SER A 340 31.30 6.12 -5.47
C SER A 340 31.84 4.95 -6.31
N THR A 341 32.47 3.97 -5.65
CA THR A 341 32.88 2.70 -6.27
C THR A 341 31.70 1.77 -6.57
N THR A 342 30.54 2.02 -5.95
CA THR A 342 29.28 1.28 -6.15
C THR A 342 28.15 2.29 -6.30
N CYS A 343 27.54 2.32 -7.48
CA CYS A 343 26.49 3.28 -7.84
C CYS A 343 25.34 2.59 -8.57
N SER A 344 24.12 2.85 -8.10
CA SER A 344 22.87 2.40 -8.70
C SER A 344 22.00 3.61 -9.05
N LEU A 345 20.89 3.38 -9.75
CA LEU A 345 19.77 4.32 -9.72
C LEU A 345 18.94 4.07 -8.46
N HIS A 346 18.45 5.13 -7.83
CA HIS A 346 17.50 5.05 -6.74
C HIS A 346 16.30 5.95 -7.06
N ILE A 347 15.11 5.45 -6.76
CA ILE A 347 13.83 6.05 -7.13
C ILE A 347 13.13 6.58 -5.88
N HIS A 348 12.47 7.73 -6.02
CA HIS A 348 11.68 8.35 -4.98
C HIS A 348 10.19 8.02 -5.18
N ALA A 349 9.58 7.30 -4.22
CA ALA A 349 8.14 7.07 -4.15
C ALA A 349 7.58 7.58 -2.80
N SER A 350 6.58 6.92 -2.20
CA SER A 350 5.81 7.48 -1.07
C SER A 350 6.68 7.88 0.12
N TYR A 351 7.66 7.06 0.50
CA TYR A 351 8.55 7.36 1.64
C TYR A 351 9.31 8.69 1.44
N SER A 352 9.75 8.97 0.21
CA SER A 352 10.43 10.22 -0.12
C SER A 352 9.49 11.44 -0.07
N ILE A 353 8.22 11.25 -0.40
CA ILE A 353 7.18 12.29 -0.36
C ILE A 353 6.76 12.56 1.09
N SER A 354 6.65 11.53 1.94
CA SER A 354 6.19 11.69 3.31
C SER A 354 7.22 12.40 4.20
N ILE A 355 8.52 12.10 4.04
CA ILE A 355 9.62 12.85 4.66
C ILE A 355 9.88 14.24 4.04
N LYS A 356 9.03 14.68 3.11
CA LYS A 356 9.03 16.02 2.47
C LYS A 356 10.27 16.34 1.63
N LEU A 357 10.79 15.36 0.88
CA LEU A 357 11.70 15.68 -0.24
C LEU A 357 10.95 16.42 -1.35
N ASN A 358 11.70 17.06 -2.25
CA ASN A 358 11.17 17.82 -3.39
C ASN A 358 10.72 16.88 -4.54
N VAL A 359 9.79 15.97 -4.24
CA VAL A 359 9.29 14.90 -5.10
C VAL A 359 7.80 15.16 -5.35
N PRO A 360 7.41 15.69 -6.53
CA PRO A 360 6.03 16.10 -6.78
C PRO A 360 5.06 14.96 -7.12
N MET A 361 5.57 13.82 -7.59
CA MET A 361 4.80 12.67 -8.04
C MET A 361 5.57 11.36 -7.79
N GLN A 362 4.83 10.29 -7.48
CA GLN A 362 5.31 8.91 -7.46
C GLN A 362 5.71 8.41 -8.87
N PRO A 363 6.36 7.23 -9.01
CA PRO A 363 6.62 6.60 -10.30
C PRO A 363 5.33 6.34 -11.09
N LEU A 364 5.35 6.59 -12.39
CA LEU A 364 4.23 6.40 -13.31
C LEU A 364 4.57 5.32 -14.35
N SER A 365 3.68 4.33 -14.46
CA SER A 365 3.67 3.33 -15.54
C SER A 365 2.21 3.02 -15.89
N GLU A 366 1.94 2.76 -17.17
CA GLU A 366 0.58 2.52 -17.69
C GLU A 366 0.56 1.26 -18.56
N PRO A 367 -0.45 0.37 -18.45
CA PRO A 367 -0.43 -0.96 -19.08
C PRO A 367 -0.59 -0.92 -20.61
N ASN A 368 -1.02 0.21 -21.17
CA ASN A 368 -1.01 0.48 -22.61
C ASN A 368 0.31 1.07 -23.13
N ALA A 369 1.13 1.68 -22.26
CA ALA A 369 2.44 2.24 -22.59
C ALA A 369 3.56 1.23 -22.31
N VAL A 370 3.59 0.14 -23.10
CA VAL A 370 4.40 -1.07 -22.87
C VAL A 370 5.88 -0.78 -22.63
N GLY A 371 6.40 -1.22 -21.49
CA GLY A 371 7.80 -1.05 -21.06
C GLY A 371 8.15 0.35 -20.54
N LEU A 372 7.25 1.33 -20.62
CA LEU A 372 7.54 2.70 -20.21
C LEU A 372 7.40 2.89 -18.70
N ILE A 373 8.37 3.56 -18.07
CA ILE A 373 8.32 4.01 -16.68
C ILE A 373 8.89 5.43 -16.60
N LEU A 374 8.19 6.36 -15.95
CA LEU A 374 8.70 7.69 -15.59
C LEU A 374 8.81 7.79 -14.06
N ALA A 375 9.95 8.25 -13.55
CA ALA A 375 10.14 8.36 -12.10
C ALA A 375 11.13 9.44 -11.68
N HIS A 376 10.91 10.03 -10.51
CA HIS A 376 11.91 10.86 -9.82
C HIS A 376 13.02 9.99 -9.25
N GLY A 377 14.28 10.37 -9.44
CA GLY A 377 15.41 9.57 -8.96
C GLY A 377 16.67 10.37 -8.59
N SER A 378 17.61 9.65 -8.00
CA SER A 378 18.98 10.08 -7.73
C SER A 378 19.96 8.93 -8.02
N VAL A 379 21.18 9.25 -8.48
CA VAL A 379 22.21 8.26 -8.83
C VAL A 379 23.33 8.28 -7.80
N GLY A 380 23.68 7.10 -7.26
CA GLY A 380 24.81 6.95 -6.34
C GLY A 380 24.69 5.71 -5.47
N GLY A 381 25.16 5.77 -4.22
CA GLY A 381 25.16 4.62 -3.30
C GLY A 381 23.87 4.41 -2.49
N ALA A 382 22.97 5.38 -2.49
CA ALA A 382 21.73 5.41 -1.73
C ALA A 382 20.73 6.43 -2.33
N VAL A 383 19.49 6.47 -1.83
CA VAL A 383 18.59 7.61 -2.02
C VAL A 383 19.21 8.87 -1.40
N TYR A 384 19.46 9.91 -2.20
CA TYR A 384 20.05 11.18 -1.71
C TYR A 384 19.00 12.25 -1.43
N VAL A 385 19.30 13.13 -0.46
CA VAL A 385 18.47 14.28 -0.04
C VAL A 385 18.70 15.52 -0.95
N LEU A 386 19.17 15.30 -2.18
CA LEU A 386 19.32 16.36 -3.19
C LEU A 386 18.02 16.50 -4.00
N SER A 387 17.89 17.59 -4.76
CA SER A 387 16.76 17.75 -5.69
C SER A 387 16.80 16.62 -6.73
N PRO A 388 15.73 15.82 -6.90
CA PRO A 388 15.74 14.71 -7.83
C PRO A 388 15.67 15.19 -9.29
N ASP A 389 16.15 14.34 -10.18
CA ASP A 389 15.96 14.45 -11.63
C ASP A 389 14.89 13.44 -12.08
N VAL A 390 14.32 13.60 -13.28
CA VAL A 390 13.39 12.60 -13.84
C VAL A 390 14.13 11.64 -14.75
N TYR A 391 13.98 10.35 -14.45
CA TYR A 391 14.50 9.24 -15.21
C TYR A 391 13.38 8.52 -15.93
N VAL A 392 13.70 7.99 -17.11
CA VAL A 392 12.79 7.17 -17.92
C VAL A 392 13.45 5.84 -18.21
N SER A 393 12.66 4.78 -18.15
CA SER A 393 12.97 3.49 -18.74
C SER A 393 11.97 3.22 -19.85
N ASP A 394 12.45 2.64 -20.95
CA ASP A 394 11.63 2.22 -22.07
C ASP A 394 11.64 0.68 -22.29
N ASP A 395 12.19 -0.09 -21.34
CA ASP A 395 12.30 -1.55 -21.41
C ASP A 395 11.72 -2.29 -20.18
N GLY A 396 10.97 -1.58 -19.34
CA GLY A 396 10.40 -2.10 -18.10
C GLY A 396 11.38 -2.11 -16.93
N GLY A 397 12.39 -1.25 -16.94
CA GLY A 397 13.29 -0.99 -15.80
C GLY A 397 14.64 -1.71 -15.86
N TYR A 398 14.99 -2.39 -16.96
CA TYR A 398 16.31 -2.99 -17.16
C TYR A 398 17.36 -1.88 -17.38
N THR A 399 17.06 -0.91 -18.24
CA THR A 399 17.90 0.26 -18.51
C THR A 399 17.13 1.57 -18.30
N TRP A 400 17.88 2.63 -17.97
CA TRP A 400 17.36 3.93 -17.59
C TRP A 400 18.22 5.05 -18.18
N PHE A 401 17.59 6.17 -18.52
CA PHE A 401 18.27 7.40 -18.90
C PHE A 401 17.67 8.61 -18.19
N GLN A 402 18.48 9.64 -17.95
CA GLN A 402 18.00 10.92 -17.46
C GLN A 402 17.24 11.64 -18.58
N ALA A 403 15.95 11.89 -18.37
CA ALA A 403 15.08 12.56 -19.35
C ALA A 403 14.95 14.07 -19.08
N LEU A 404 14.78 14.46 -17.82
CA LEU A 404 14.64 15.87 -17.41
C LEU A 404 15.50 16.19 -16.18
N LYS A 405 15.94 17.46 -16.10
CA LYS A 405 16.71 17.99 -14.96
C LYS A 405 15.81 18.73 -13.98
N GLY A 406 15.89 18.37 -12.71
CA GLY A 406 15.00 18.81 -11.64
C GLY A 406 13.62 18.11 -11.65
N PRO A 407 12.83 18.27 -10.58
CA PRO A 407 11.53 17.64 -10.43
C PRO A 407 10.48 18.19 -11.39
N HIS A 408 9.63 17.31 -11.91
CA HIS A 408 8.55 17.65 -12.83
C HIS A 408 7.28 16.90 -12.47
N HIS A 409 6.13 17.51 -12.69
CA HIS A 409 4.89 16.77 -12.88
C HIS A 409 4.90 16.17 -14.29
N TYR A 410 4.50 14.91 -14.46
CA TYR A 410 4.51 14.23 -15.75
C TYR A 410 3.23 13.43 -16.00
N ALA A 411 2.91 13.20 -17.27
CA ALA A 411 1.78 12.38 -17.71
C ALA A 411 2.13 11.61 -19.00
N ILE A 412 1.57 10.40 -19.11
CA ILE A 412 1.57 9.58 -20.32
C ILE A 412 0.26 9.86 -21.08
N LEU A 413 0.35 10.08 -22.39
CA LEU A 413 -0.78 10.27 -23.29
C LEU A 413 -0.63 9.35 -24.52
N ASP A 414 -1.73 9.14 -25.25
CA ASP A 414 -1.82 8.29 -26.45
C ASP A 414 -1.13 6.92 -26.32
N SER A 415 -1.32 6.24 -25.19
CA SER A 415 -0.69 4.94 -24.89
C SER A 415 0.83 4.93 -24.97
N GLY A 416 1.49 6.05 -24.62
CA GLY A 416 2.95 6.22 -24.69
C GLY A 416 3.45 6.96 -25.93
N GLY A 417 2.60 7.22 -26.92
CA GLY A 417 2.95 7.99 -28.13
C GLY A 417 3.25 9.47 -27.86
N LEU A 418 2.85 10.00 -26.70
CA LEU A 418 3.11 11.37 -26.27
C LEU A 418 3.35 11.43 -24.76
N LEU A 419 4.51 11.96 -24.36
CA LEU A 419 4.82 12.24 -22.95
C LEU A 419 4.78 13.75 -22.72
N VAL A 420 4.25 14.17 -21.58
CA VAL A 420 4.11 15.58 -21.20
C VAL A 420 4.70 15.80 -19.81
N ALA A 421 5.41 16.91 -19.62
CA ALA A 421 6.01 17.28 -18.35
C ALA A 421 5.93 18.79 -18.08
N VAL A 422 5.81 19.14 -16.80
CA VAL A 422 5.74 20.53 -16.29
C VAL A 422 6.71 20.66 -15.12
N GLU A 423 7.55 21.69 -15.14
CA GLU A 423 8.60 21.90 -14.13
C GLU A 423 7.99 22.24 -12.76
N HIS A 424 8.38 21.51 -11.71
CA HIS A 424 7.85 21.74 -10.38
C HIS A 424 8.60 22.88 -9.68
N ASN A 425 7.94 24.03 -9.54
CA ASN A 425 8.49 25.18 -8.81
C ASN A 425 7.41 25.88 -7.97
N PRO A 426 7.27 25.57 -6.67
CA PRO A 426 6.23 26.18 -5.82
C PRO A 426 6.49 27.66 -5.50
N SER A 427 7.66 28.21 -5.85
CA SER A 427 8.05 29.59 -5.57
C SER A 427 8.01 30.52 -6.79
N ARG A 428 7.61 30.03 -7.97
CA ARG A 428 7.57 30.81 -9.22
C ARG A 428 6.39 30.38 -10.09
N PRO A 429 5.62 31.32 -10.66
CA PRO A 429 4.61 30.98 -11.65
C PRO A 429 5.27 30.53 -12.96
N ILE A 430 4.63 29.61 -13.66
CA ILE A 430 5.11 29.01 -14.92
C ILE A 430 4.25 29.45 -16.11
N SER A 431 4.84 29.35 -17.30
CA SER A 431 4.14 29.51 -18.59
C SER A 431 4.50 28.46 -19.64
N GLN A 432 5.39 27.52 -19.30
CA GLN A 432 5.98 26.57 -20.23
C GLN A 432 5.63 25.12 -19.89
N ILE A 433 5.39 24.33 -20.93
CA ILE A 433 5.14 22.89 -20.90
C ILE A 433 6.18 22.20 -21.79
N LYS A 434 6.63 21.01 -21.38
CA LYS A 434 7.61 20.18 -22.08
C LYS A 434 6.88 18.96 -22.63
N PHE A 435 7.17 18.52 -23.86
CA PHE A 435 6.60 17.31 -24.43
C PHE A 435 7.62 16.51 -25.26
N SER A 436 7.42 15.20 -25.35
CA SER A 436 8.22 14.24 -26.13
C SER A 436 7.30 13.31 -26.92
N THR A 437 7.69 12.92 -28.13
CA THR A 437 7.00 11.93 -28.98
C THR A 437 7.90 10.73 -29.31
N ASP A 438 8.95 10.52 -28.51
CA ASP A 438 10.01 9.55 -28.73
C ASP A 438 10.41 8.83 -27.42
N GLU A 439 9.39 8.45 -26.64
CA GLU A 439 9.51 7.78 -25.33
C GLU A 439 10.41 8.54 -24.32
N GLY A 440 10.48 9.86 -24.43
CA GLY A 440 11.18 10.74 -23.48
C GLY A 440 12.63 11.10 -23.87
N GLN A 441 13.09 10.71 -25.05
CA GLN A 441 14.48 10.93 -25.48
C GLN A 441 14.75 12.40 -25.91
N CYS A 442 13.81 13.04 -26.61
CA CYS A 442 13.88 14.46 -26.99
C CYS A 442 12.69 15.24 -26.42
N TRP A 443 12.97 16.35 -25.75
CA TRP A 443 11.94 17.23 -25.17
C TRP A 443 11.84 18.57 -25.90
N HIS A 444 10.64 18.88 -26.36
CA HIS A 444 10.28 20.16 -26.95
C HIS A 444 9.58 21.06 -25.91
N VAL A 445 9.89 22.36 -25.92
CA VAL A 445 9.30 23.34 -25.00
C VAL A 445 8.27 24.19 -25.73
N HIS A 446 7.08 24.33 -25.16
CA HIS A 446 6.01 25.19 -25.66
C HIS A 446 5.56 26.19 -24.58
N ASN A 447 5.36 27.46 -24.96
CA ASN A 447 4.81 28.47 -24.06
C ASN A 447 3.28 28.43 -24.17
N PHE A 448 2.59 27.94 -23.13
CA PHE A 448 1.15 27.70 -23.14
C PHE A 448 0.32 28.93 -22.75
N THR A 449 0.94 29.97 -22.18
CA THR A 449 0.25 31.22 -21.82
C THR A 449 1.22 32.40 -21.77
N ASP A 450 0.73 33.61 -22.03
CA ASP A 450 1.50 34.85 -21.85
C ASP A 450 1.30 35.47 -20.44
N ASP A 451 0.41 34.89 -19.63
CA ASP A 451 0.10 35.30 -18.26
C ASP A 451 0.38 34.12 -17.29
N PRO A 452 1.59 34.04 -16.70
CA PRO A 452 2.03 32.89 -15.90
C PRO A 452 1.11 32.56 -14.72
N MET A 453 1.07 31.30 -14.30
CA MET A 453 0.27 30.84 -13.16
C MET A 453 1.10 29.99 -12.20
N TYR A 454 0.78 30.05 -10.90
CA TYR A 454 1.34 29.10 -9.93
C TYR A 454 0.67 27.75 -10.15
N PHE A 455 1.47 26.77 -10.56
CA PHE A 455 0.99 25.46 -10.97
C PHE A 455 0.78 24.53 -9.76
N THR A 456 -0.31 23.75 -9.81
CA THR A 456 -0.69 22.82 -8.73
C THR A 456 -0.77 21.36 -9.18
N GLY A 457 -1.11 21.08 -10.45
CA GLY A 457 -1.20 19.69 -10.93
C GLY A 457 -1.61 19.53 -12.40
N LEU A 458 -1.41 18.33 -12.92
CA LEU A 458 -1.91 17.88 -14.23
C LEU A 458 -3.20 17.09 -14.05
N ALA A 459 -4.14 17.22 -14.99
CA ALA A 459 -5.30 16.34 -15.13
C ALA A 459 -5.47 15.90 -16.59
N SER A 460 -5.26 14.60 -16.83
CA SER A 460 -5.60 13.89 -18.06
C SER A 460 -6.72 12.88 -17.78
N GLU A 461 -7.37 12.37 -18.83
CA GLU A 461 -8.28 11.23 -18.73
C GLU A 461 -7.53 9.99 -18.19
N PRO A 462 -8.12 9.17 -17.30
CA PRO A 462 -7.53 7.92 -16.82
C PRO A 462 -7.13 6.94 -17.94
N GLY A 463 -6.16 6.08 -17.67
CA GLY A 463 -5.69 5.04 -18.60
C GLY A 463 -4.92 5.58 -19.82
N ALA A 464 -4.43 6.82 -19.77
CA ALA A 464 -3.45 7.39 -20.71
C ALA A 464 -3.80 7.34 -22.22
N ARG A 465 -5.08 7.23 -22.61
CA ARG A 465 -5.51 7.16 -24.02
C ARG A 465 -5.77 8.51 -24.68
N SER A 466 -6.05 9.55 -23.89
CA SER A 466 -6.46 10.85 -24.44
C SER A 466 -5.28 11.64 -25.03
N MET A 467 -5.60 12.56 -25.93
CA MET A 467 -4.70 13.59 -26.46
C MET A 467 -4.85 14.94 -25.75
N ASN A 468 -5.69 15.00 -24.71
CA ASN A 468 -6.03 16.21 -23.97
C ASN A 468 -5.40 16.18 -22.57
N ILE A 469 -4.85 17.31 -22.13
CA ILE A 469 -4.32 17.48 -20.78
C ILE A 469 -4.62 18.88 -20.26
N SER A 470 -5.13 18.96 -19.04
CA SER A 470 -5.49 20.19 -18.33
C SER A 470 -4.42 20.51 -17.30
N LEU A 471 -3.78 21.68 -17.41
CA LEU A 471 -2.85 22.21 -16.41
C LEU A 471 -3.63 23.05 -15.42
N TRP A 472 -3.59 22.68 -14.15
CA TRP A 472 -4.27 23.39 -13.07
C TRP A 472 -3.30 24.27 -12.29
N GLY A 473 -3.80 25.43 -11.87
CA GLY A 473 -3.07 26.37 -11.06
C GLY A 473 -3.93 27.55 -10.63
N TYR A 474 -3.29 28.55 -10.03
CA TYR A 474 -3.93 29.80 -9.65
C TYR A 474 -3.12 31.02 -10.10
N ARG A 475 -3.81 32.14 -10.27
CA ARG A 475 -3.19 33.45 -10.47
C ARG A 475 -3.47 34.33 -9.25
N GLU A 476 -2.43 34.99 -8.76
CA GLU A 476 -2.52 35.96 -7.67
C GLU A 476 -2.61 37.37 -8.26
N THR A 477 -3.54 38.17 -7.75
CA THR A 477 -3.59 39.61 -8.00
C THR A 477 -3.50 40.34 -6.66
N VAL A 478 -3.30 41.66 -6.69
CA VAL A 478 -3.17 42.51 -5.48
C VAL A 478 -4.42 42.45 -4.56
N LEU A 479 -5.55 41.94 -5.05
CA LEU A 479 -6.82 41.88 -4.30
C LEU A 479 -7.38 40.45 -4.16
N ASN A 480 -7.32 39.63 -5.22
CA ASN A 480 -7.88 38.26 -5.24
C ASN A 480 -6.88 37.23 -5.78
N GLN A 481 -6.91 36.02 -5.23
CA GLN A 481 -6.43 34.79 -5.86
C GLN A 481 -7.61 34.12 -6.59
N TYR A 482 -7.38 33.51 -7.76
CA TYR A 482 -8.42 32.75 -8.48
C TYR A 482 -7.81 31.56 -9.24
N TRP A 483 -8.61 30.51 -9.42
CA TRP A 483 -8.18 29.27 -10.10
C TRP A 483 -8.26 29.40 -11.62
N VAL A 484 -7.29 28.79 -12.29
CA VAL A 484 -7.17 28.75 -13.75
C VAL A 484 -6.88 27.31 -14.19
N SER A 485 -7.57 26.87 -15.24
CA SER A 485 -7.23 25.65 -15.97
C SER A 485 -6.85 26.01 -17.40
N VAL A 486 -5.73 25.45 -17.89
CA VAL A 486 -5.28 25.60 -19.28
C VAL A 486 -5.18 24.22 -19.93
N THR A 487 -6.04 23.99 -20.91
CA THR A 487 -6.22 22.68 -21.54
C THR A 487 -5.59 22.66 -22.92
N LEU A 488 -4.61 21.77 -23.09
CA LEU A 488 -3.94 21.51 -24.35
C LEU A 488 -4.58 20.31 -25.03
N ASP A 489 -4.68 20.41 -26.35
CA ASP A 489 -5.18 19.36 -27.25
C ASP A 489 -4.06 19.11 -28.26
N PHE A 490 -3.35 18.01 -28.08
CA PHE A 490 -2.19 17.66 -28.88
C PHE A 490 -2.56 17.01 -30.22
N ARG A 491 -3.85 16.84 -30.54
CA ARG A 491 -4.30 16.22 -31.81
C ARG A 491 -3.90 17.03 -33.05
N GLN A 492 -3.55 18.31 -32.87
CA GLN A 492 -3.00 19.16 -33.95
C GLN A 492 -1.48 19.00 -34.14
N LEU A 493 -0.77 18.38 -33.20
CA LEU A 493 0.66 18.03 -33.32
C LEU A 493 0.83 16.77 -34.20
N LEU A 494 0.01 15.76 -33.97
CA LEU A 494 0.08 14.46 -34.67
C LEU A 494 -0.77 14.49 -35.95
N SER A 495 -0.14 14.81 -37.07
CA SER A 495 -0.82 15.06 -38.35
C SER A 495 -1.39 13.81 -39.06
N ARG A 496 -1.21 12.61 -38.50
CA ARG A 496 -1.61 11.33 -39.09
C ARG A 496 -1.85 10.27 -38.02
N ASN A 497 -2.70 9.29 -38.32
CA ASN A 497 -2.83 8.07 -37.52
C ASN A 497 -1.62 7.16 -37.80
N CYS A 498 -1.23 6.34 -36.82
CA CYS A 498 -0.20 5.31 -37.01
C CYS A 498 -0.69 4.19 -37.93
N GLN A 499 0.23 3.56 -38.65
CA GLN A 499 0.01 2.47 -39.61
C GLN A 499 0.93 1.29 -39.24
N GLU A 500 0.71 0.09 -39.81
CA GLU A 500 1.48 -1.12 -39.45
C GLU A 500 3.01 -0.94 -39.54
N ASN A 501 3.50 -0.13 -40.49
CA ASN A 501 4.93 0.15 -40.65
C ASN A 501 5.51 1.08 -39.56
N ASP A 502 4.68 1.80 -38.81
CA ASP A 502 5.10 2.62 -37.67
C ASP A 502 5.43 1.80 -36.43
N TYR A 503 5.08 0.51 -36.42
CA TYR A 503 5.37 -0.38 -35.30
C TYR A 503 6.63 -1.23 -35.54
N ILE A 504 7.18 -1.75 -34.45
CA ILE A 504 8.26 -2.73 -34.40
C ILE A 504 7.89 -3.87 -33.44
N GLN A 505 8.30 -5.10 -33.79
CA GLN A 505 8.26 -6.22 -32.86
C GLN A 505 9.38 -6.06 -31.82
N TRP A 506 9.01 -5.99 -30.55
CA TRP A 506 9.91 -5.98 -29.40
C TRP A 506 9.69 -7.26 -28.57
N LEU A 507 10.77 -7.92 -28.17
CA LEU A 507 10.75 -9.08 -27.27
C LEU A 507 10.99 -8.59 -25.84
N THR A 508 10.07 -8.90 -24.92
CA THR A 508 10.22 -8.51 -23.52
C THR A 508 11.35 -9.28 -22.84
N HIS A 509 11.92 -8.67 -21.79
CA HIS A 509 12.94 -9.28 -20.93
C HIS A 509 14.19 -9.81 -21.69
N SER A 510 14.40 -9.33 -22.92
CA SER A 510 15.48 -9.77 -23.80
C SER A 510 16.83 -9.18 -23.35
N SER A 511 17.86 -10.02 -23.39
CA SER A 511 19.20 -9.75 -22.88
C SER A 511 20.29 -10.30 -23.80
N ASP A 512 20.07 -11.48 -24.40
CA ASP A 512 20.90 -12.03 -25.49
C ASP A 512 20.00 -12.72 -26.53
N ILE A 513 19.75 -12.04 -27.65
CA ILE A 513 18.93 -12.52 -28.76
C ILE A 513 19.45 -13.85 -29.37
N SER A 514 20.69 -14.25 -29.09
CA SER A 514 21.26 -15.52 -29.53
C SER A 514 20.92 -16.73 -28.64
N ASP A 515 20.43 -16.52 -27.41
CA ASP A 515 20.02 -17.60 -26.51
C ASP A 515 18.56 -18.06 -26.81
N PRO A 516 18.31 -19.36 -27.08
CA PRO A 516 16.96 -19.88 -27.21
C PRO A 516 16.08 -19.72 -25.95
N THR A 517 16.62 -19.51 -24.75
CA THR A 517 15.83 -19.18 -23.54
C THR A 517 15.55 -17.69 -23.32
N ASP A 518 16.19 -16.78 -24.05
CA ASP A 518 16.11 -15.32 -23.83
C ASP A 518 14.69 -14.74 -23.89
N GLY A 519 14.37 -13.81 -22.98
CA GLY A 519 13.02 -13.24 -22.86
C GLY A 519 11.94 -14.21 -22.37
N CYS A 520 12.30 -15.40 -21.87
CA CYS A 520 11.36 -16.30 -21.19
C CYS A 520 11.21 -15.89 -19.72
N MET A 521 10.01 -15.48 -19.31
CA MET A 521 9.70 -15.14 -17.93
C MET A 521 8.37 -15.77 -17.51
N LEU A 522 8.37 -16.46 -16.37
CA LEU A 522 7.18 -17.18 -15.87
C LEU A 522 6.62 -18.15 -16.94
N GLY A 523 7.55 -18.86 -17.59
CA GLY A 523 7.25 -19.94 -18.52
C GLY A 523 6.79 -19.56 -19.93
N TYR A 524 6.78 -18.30 -20.31
CA TYR A 524 6.56 -17.90 -21.71
C TYR A 524 7.29 -16.60 -22.08
N LYS A 525 7.38 -16.34 -23.38
CA LYS A 525 7.94 -15.10 -23.97
C LYS A 525 6.80 -14.22 -24.47
N GLU A 526 6.90 -12.90 -24.35
CA GLU A 526 5.94 -11.97 -24.98
C GLU A 526 6.63 -11.12 -26.06
N ARG A 527 6.10 -11.15 -27.28
CA ARG A 527 6.42 -10.17 -28.33
C ARG A 527 5.32 -9.13 -28.42
N PHE A 528 5.70 -7.85 -28.38
CA PHE A 528 4.77 -6.73 -28.52
C PHE A 528 5.00 -5.98 -29.83
N LEU A 529 3.94 -5.46 -30.44
CA LEU A 529 4.05 -4.38 -31.42
C LEU A 529 4.08 -3.05 -30.68
N ARG A 530 5.26 -2.42 -30.63
CA ARG A 530 5.47 -1.09 -30.04
C ARG A 530 5.66 -0.04 -31.12
N LEU A 531 5.22 1.19 -30.84
CA LEU A 531 5.44 2.33 -31.72
C LEU A 531 6.94 2.61 -31.85
N ARG A 532 7.41 2.95 -33.06
CA ARG A 532 8.79 3.39 -33.27
C ARG A 532 9.02 4.79 -32.68
N LYS A 533 10.16 4.99 -32.03
CA LYS A 533 10.62 6.30 -31.53
C LYS A 533 10.77 7.38 -32.63
N ASP A 534 10.95 6.99 -33.90
CA ASP A 534 10.97 7.90 -35.06
C ASP A 534 9.59 8.08 -35.74
N SER A 535 8.56 7.31 -35.36
CA SER A 535 7.21 7.40 -35.95
C SER A 535 6.31 8.36 -35.18
N VAL A 536 6.41 9.65 -35.50
CA VAL A 536 5.45 10.66 -35.02
C VAL A 536 4.09 10.43 -35.71
N CYS A 537 3.14 9.85 -34.97
CA CYS A 537 1.75 9.58 -35.38
C CYS A 537 0.85 9.33 -34.16
N TRP A 538 -0.46 9.41 -34.35
CA TRP A 538 -1.48 9.15 -33.33
C TRP A 538 -1.85 7.65 -33.30
N ASN A 539 -1.68 6.98 -32.15
CA ASN A 539 -2.03 5.57 -31.94
C ASN A 539 -3.55 5.37 -31.99
N GLY A 540 -4.30 6.22 -31.27
CA GLY A 540 -5.77 6.19 -31.24
C GLY A 540 -6.36 5.76 -29.90
N TRP A 541 -7.58 6.22 -29.61
CA TRP A 541 -8.28 5.88 -28.37
C TRP A 541 -8.69 4.38 -28.32
N ASP A 542 -9.01 3.82 -29.48
CA ASP A 542 -9.27 2.37 -29.68
C ASP A 542 -7.97 1.53 -29.77
N PHE A 543 -6.79 2.09 -29.46
CA PHE A 543 -5.54 1.33 -29.48
C PHE A 543 -5.58 0.17 -28.49
N ILE A 544 -5.26 -1.03 -28.98
CA ILE A 544 -5.13 -2.25 -28.19
C ILE A 544 -3.71 -2.77 -28.39
N VAL A 545 -3.00 -2.93 -27.26
CA VAL A 545 -1.66 -3.51 -27.21
C VAL A 545 -1.66 -4.90 -27.84
N THR A 546 -1.07 -5.02 -29.02
CA THR A 546 -0.96 -6.30 -29.73
C THR A 546 0.24 -7.07 -29.21
N LYS A 547 0.00 -8.25 -28.65
CA LYS A 547 1.05 -9.15 -28.15
C LYS A 547 0.88 -10.61 -28.58
N GLU A 548 2.00 -11.24 -28.88
CA GLU A 548 2.14 -12.65 -29.28
C GLU A 548 2.88 -13.42 -28.17
N PRO A 549 2.17 -14.21 -27.34
CA PRO A 549 2.81 -15.08 -26.36
C PRO A 549 3.39 -16.34 -27.02
N THR A 550 4.58 -16.77 -26.60
CA THR A 550 5.23 -18.02 -27.04
C THR A 550 5.66 -18.84 -25.83
N THR A 551 5.02 -19.98 -25.59
CA THR A 551 5.28 -20.86 -24.44
C THR A 551 6.71 -21.41 -24.43
N CYS A 552 7.33 -21.49 -23.25
CA CYS A 552 8.65 -22.08 -23.03
C CYS A 552 8.56 -23.53 -22.52
N PRO A 553 9.58 -24.36 -22.76
CA PRO A 553 9.78 -25.59 -22.01
C PRO A 553 10.09 -25.28 -20.54
N CYS A 554 9.52 -26.03 -19.59
CA CYS A 554 9.81 -25.82 -18.18
C CYS A 554 11.27 -26.15 -17.84
N THR A 555 11.81 -25.39 -16.90
CA THR A 555 13.16 -25.49 -16.32
C THR A 555 13.05 -25.57 -14.80
N LEU A 556 14.17 -25.70 -14.08
CA LEU A 556 14.14 -25.69 -12.61
C LEU A 556 13.87 -24.30 -12.00
N THR A 557 13.96 -23.20 -12.77
CA THR A 557 13.65 -21.85 -12.28
C THR A 557 12.17 -21.49 -12.35
N ASP A 558 11.35 -22.28 -13.06
CA ASP A 558 9.88 -22.13 -13.13
C ASP A 558 9.17 -22.82 -11.94
N PHE A 559 9.95 -23.41 -11.02
CA PHE A 559 9.50 -24.01 -9.77
C PHE A 559 10.18 -23.35 -8.57
N GLN A 560 9.40 -23.08 -7.53
CA GLN A 560 9.88 -22.68 -6.22
C GLN A 560 9.84 -23.88 -5.26
N CYS A 561 10.61 -23.83 -4.17
CA CYS A 561 10.51 -24.86 -3.14
C CYS A 561 9.14 -24.83 -2.43
N ASP A 562 8.66 -26.02 -2.09
CA ASP A 562 7.41 -26.22 -1.35
C ASP A 562 7.67 -26.34 0.17
N PHE A 563 6.62 -26.44 0.97
CA PHE A 563 6.73 -26.45 2.44
C PHE A 563 7.75 -27.48 2.94
N GLY A 564 8.65 -27.04 3.83
CA GLY A 564 9.71 -27.87 4.41
C GLY A 564 10.93 -28.12 3.51
N PHE A 565 11.01 -27.44 2.37
CA PHE A 565 12.18 -27.41 1.48
C PHE A 565 12.84 -26.03 1.44
N TYR A 566 14.05 -25.97 0.90
CA TYR A 566 14.79 -24.72 0.66
C TYR A 566 15.82 -24.91 -0.46
N HIS A 567 16.25 -23.82 -1.08
CA HIS A 567 17.38 -23.83 -2.01
C HIS A 567 18.70 -23.97 -1.23
N ALA A 568 19.57 -24.88 -1.66
CA ALA A 568 20.96 -24.88 -1.18
C ALA A 568 21.73 -23.70 -1.79
N GLU A 569 22.79 -23.23 -1.11
CA GLU A 569 23.63 -22.13 -1.60
C GLU A 569 24.09 -22.37 -3.05
N ASN A 570 23.83 -21.38 -3.92
CA ASN A 570 24.12 -21.42 -5.35
C ASN A 570 23.48 -22.60 -6.12
N SER A 571 22.31 -23.08 -5.71
CA SER A 571 21.62 -24.21 -6.33
C SER A 571 20.10 -24.03 -6.48
N SER A 572 19.60 -24.21 -7.71
CA SER A 572 18.16 -24.28 -8.02
C SER A 572 17.48 -25.57 -7.53
N VAL A 573 18.22 -26.49 -6.89
CA VAL A 573 17.69 -27.76 -6.37
C VAL A 573 17.11 -27.59 -4.96
N CYS A 574 15.82 -27.90 -4.80
CA CYS A 574 15.13 -27.88 -3.51
C CYS A 574 15.53 -29.09 -2.65
N VAL A 575 16.23 -28.80 -1.55
CA VAL A 575 16.69 -29.75 -0.54
C VAL A 575 15.79 -29.70 0.71
N GLU A 576 15.65 -30.83 1.39
CA GLU A 576 14.73 -30.97 2.53
C GLU A 576 15.33 -30.30 3.78
N GLN A 577 14.57 -29.42 4.45
CA GLN A 577 15.03 -28.73 5.65
C GLN A 577 15.37 -29.76 6.75
N PRO A 578 16.60 -29.77 7.32
CA PRO A 578 17.01 -30.78 8.28
C PRO A 578 16.10 -30.86 9.51
N LYS A 579 15.70 -29.70 10.05
CA LYS A 579 14.70 -29.54 11.12
C LYS A 579 13.78 -28.38 10.80
N LEU A 580 12.51 -28.52 11.18
CA LEU A 580 11.51 -27.45 11.11
C LEU A 580 11.53 -26.69 12.44
N ILE A 581 11.69 -25.38 12.37
CA ILE A 581 11.91 -24.47 13.51
C ILE A 581 10.99 -23.25 13.35
N GLY A 582 10.66 -22.57 14.45
CA GLY A 582 9.87 -21.34 14.41
C GLY A 582 8.50 -21.54 13.77
N HIS A 583 8.08 -20.61 12.91
CA HIS A 583 6.75 -20.69 12.30
C HIS A 583 6.53 -21.95 11.43
N SER A 584 7.55 -22.43 10.72
CA SER A 584 7.44 -23.66 9.93
C SER A 584 7.08 -24.89 10.78
N LEU A 585 7.47 -24.91 12.06
CA LEU A 585 7.03 -25.96 12.99
C LEU A 585 5.58 -25.76 13.46
N VAL A 586 5.15 -24.52 13.67
CA VAL A 586 3.76 -24.18 14.05
C VAL A 586 2.79 -24.56 12.94
N PHE A 587 3.08 -24.14 11.70
CA PHE A 587 2.30 -24.51 10.50
C PHE A 587 2.18 -26.03 10.37
N CYS A 588 3.26 -26.79 10.56
CA CYS A 588 3.20 -28.26 10.44
C CYS A 588 2.49 -28.98 11.60
N LEU A 589 2.36 -28.34 12.77
CA LEU A 589 1.64 -28.90 13.91
C LEU A 589 0.14 -28.60 13.88
N HIS A 590 -0.29 -27.53 13.18
CA HIS A 590 -1.68 -27.07 13.19
C HIS A 590 -2.36 -27.00 11.80
N GLY A 591 -1.61 -27.01 10.70
CA GLY A 591 -2.14 -27.00 9.33
C GLY A 591 -2.78 -28.32 8.91
N ARG A 592 -3.59 -28.28 7.84
CA ARG A 592 -4.21 -29.50 7.27
C ARG A 592 -3.14 -30.41 6.66
N LYS A 593 -3.31 -31.72 6.81
CA LYS A 593 -2.37 -32.74 6.29
C LYS A 593 -2.16 -32.66 4.78
N GLU A 594 -3.18 -32.24 4.04
CA GLU A 594 -3.14 -32.01 2.59
C GLU A 594 -2.05 -31.00 2.18
N HIS A 595 -1.75 -30.01 3.03
CA HIS A 595 -0.69 -29.02 2.79
C HIS A 595 0.69 -29.47 3.32
N LEU A 596 0.77 -30.68 3.89
CA LEU A 596 2.00 -31.30 4.42
C LEU A 596 2.43 -32.52 3.59
N GLN A 597 1.71 -32.81 2.50
CA GLN A 597 2.07 -33.78 1.48
C GLN A 597 2.71 -33.04 0.30
N THR A 598 3.96 -33.37 -0.03
CA THR A 598 4.76 -32.56 -0.95
C THR A 598 5.81 -33.36 -1.72
N SER A 599 6.06 -32.97 -2.98
CA SER A 599 7.21 -33.39 -3.80
C SER A 599 8.46 -32.52 -3.56
N GLY A 600 8.37 -31.49 -2.71
CA GLY A 600 9.40 -30.49 -2.44
C GLY A 600 9.56 -29.38 -3.48
N TYR A 601 8.83 -29.46 -4.59
CA TYR A 601 8.77 -28.44 -5.64
C TYR A 601 7.32 -28.11 -5.96
N ARG A 602 7.01 -26.83 -6.11
CA ARG A 602 5.71 -26.32 -6.58
C ARG A 602 5.96 -25.32 -7.71
N LYS A 603 5.09 -25.29 -8.72
CA LYS A 603 5.22 -24.33 -9.84
C LYS A 603 5.08 -22.90 -9.31
N ILE A 604 5.75 -21.93 -9.95
CA ILE A 604 5.52 -20.52 -9.62
C ILE A 604 4.08 -20.13 -10.04
N PRO A 605 3.30 -19.42 -9.21
CA PRO A 605 1.94 -19.05 -9.58
C PRO A 605 1.91 -18.03 -10.72
N GLY A 606 0.99 -18.22 -11.67
CA GLY A 606 0.98 -17.47 -12.93
C GLY A 606 1.98 -17.97 -13.98
N ASP A 607 2.77 -19.03 -13.71
CA ASP A 607 3.69 -19.61 -14.68
C ASP A 607 2.97 -20.51 -15.71
N HIS A 608 3.26 -20.31 -17.00
CA HIS A 608 2.61 -21.01 -18.10
C HIS A 608 3.54 -21.90 -18.96
N CYS A 609 4.73 -22.29 -18.47
CA CYS A 609 5.60 -23.25 -19.18
C CYS A 609 4.91 -24.61 -19.42
N GLU A 610 5.27 -25.26 -20.53
CA GLU A 610 4.74 -26.56 -20.97
C GLU A 610 5.87 -27.52 -21.38
N GLY A 611 5.81 -28.78 -20.93
CA GLY A 611 6.86 -29.76 -21.19
C GLY A 611 8.19 -29.41 -20.50
N GLY A 612 9.33 -29.83 -21.04
CA GLY A 612 10.63 -29.59 -20.41
C GLY A 612 10.88 -30.47 -19.18
N ILE A 613 11.39 -29.87 -18.10
CA ILE A 613 11.74 -30.54 -16.85
C ILE A 613 10.55 -30.52 -15.89
N THR A 614 10.05 -31.70 -15.53
CA THR A 614 9.19 -31.90 -14.35
C THR A 614 10.02 -32.54 -13.24
N PRO A 615 10.13 -31.94 -12.03
CA PRO A 615 10.91 -32.51 -10.94
C PRO A 615 10.18 -33.71 -10.29
N GLU A 616 10.34 -34.91 -10.87
CA GLU A 616 9.77 -36.15 -10.35
C GLU A 616 10.39 -36.58 -9.01
N ARG A 617 9.76 -36.17 -7.91
CA ARG A 617 10.01 -36.71 -6.55
C ARG A 617 8.77 -37.45 -6.07
N LYS A 618 8.96 -38.53 -5.33
CA LYS A 618 7.87 -39.15 -4.56
C LYS A 618 7.36 -38.17 -3.50
N GLU A 619 6.05 -38.02 -3.41
CA GLU A 619 5.41 -37.27 -2.34
C GLU A 619 5.83 -37.80 -0.97
N ILE A 620 6.20 -36.89 -0.07
CA ILE A 620 6.48 -37.18 1.34
C ILE A 620 5.44 -36.51 2.23
N ASP A 621 5.10 -37.19 3.32
CA ASP A 621 4.22 -36.70 4.38
C ASP A 621 5.09 -36.14 5.52
N LEU A 622 5.22 -34.82 5.57
CA LEU A 622 6.06 -34.12 6.53
C LEU A 622 5.48 -34.11 7.95
N SER A 623 4.18 -34.39 8.14
CA SER A 623 3.54 -34.34 9.47
C SER A 623 4.23 -35.25 10.49
N LYS A 624 4.75 -36.40 10.02
CA LYS A 624 5.57 -37.35 10.81
C LYS A 624 6.85 -36.72 11.36
N LYS A 625 7.54 -35.90 10.56
CA LYS A 625 8.79 -35.20 10.93
C LYS A 625 8.54 -34.10 11.97
N CYS A 626 7.35 -33.52 11.96
CA CYS A 626 6.97 -32.43 12.87
C CYS A 626 6.68 -32.94 14.28
N VAL A 627 6.05 -34.12 14.40
CA VAL A 627 5.90 -34.81 15.69
C VAL A 627 7.26 -35.20 16.29
N SER A 628 8.22 -35.69 15.49
CA SER A 628 9.56 -36.01 16.00
C SER A 628 10.37 -34.77 16.41
N ASN A 629 10.30 -33.67 15.65
CA ASN A 629 10.97 -32.42 16.03
C ASN A 629 10.40 -31.86 17.36
N PHE A 630 9.09 -32.03 17.61
CA PHE A 630 8.43 -31.61 18.85
C PHE A 630 8.73 -32.52 20.06
N THR A 631 8.99 -33.81 19.86
CA THR A 631 9.43 -34.69 20.96
C THR A 631 10.91 -34.50 21.31
N GLU A 632 11.77 -34.22 20.32
CA GLU A 632 13.17 -33.83 20.57
C GLU A 632 13.27 -32.48 21.27
N SER A 633 12.51 -31.45 20.87
CA SER A 633 12.59 -30.12 21.50
C SER A 633 12.22 -30.15 22.99
N LYS A 634 11.28 -31.03 23.39
CA LYS A 634 10.96 -31.28 24.81
C LYS A 634 12.08 -31.96 25.59
N GLN A 635 12.98 -32.71 24.96
CA GLN A 635 14.15 -33.30 25.65
C GLN A 635 15.22 -32.27 26.00
N HIS A 636 15.20 -31.09 25.37
CA HIS A 636 16.03 -29.94 25.75
C HIS A 636 15.46 -29.10 26.91
N SER A 637 14.35 -29.54 27.53
CA SER A 637 13.87 -28.97 28.79
C SER A 637 14.96 -29.06 29.87
N PHE A 638 15.21 -27.95 30.57
CA PHE A 638 16.35 -27.78 31.49
C PHE A 638 16.49 -28.93 32.50
N ASN A 639 17.59 -29.69 32.38
CA ASN A 639 18.08 -30.51 33.49
C ASN A 639 18.38 -29.58 34.68
N SER A 640 17.53 -29.62 35.72
CA SER A 640 17.65 -28.79 36.93
C SER A 640 18.70 -29.31 37.93
N ALA A 641 19.19 -30.54 37.72
CA ALA A 641 20.19 -31.21 38.54
C ALA A 641 21.45 -30.36 38.91
N PRO A 642 22.14 -29.66 37.99
CA PRO A 642 23.31 -28.86 38.35
C PRO A 642 22.94 -27.63 39.20
N ILE A 643 21.78 -27.01 38.97
CA ILE A 643 21.31 -25.86 39.75
C ILE A 643 21.00 -26.32 41.19
N ILE A 644 20.30 -27.44 41.34
CA ILE A 644 20.00 -28.06 42.64
C ILE A 644 21.30 -28.46 43.36
N ALA A 645 22.27 -29.03 42.64
CA ALA A 645 23.58 -29.38 43.21
C ALA A 645 24.36 -28.15 43.72
N VAL A 646 24.34 -27.03 42.97
CA VAL A 646 24.96 -25.76 43.41
C VAL A 646 24.26 -25.21 44.66
N VAL A 647 22.92 -25.21 44.71
CA VAL A 647 22.17 -24.75 45.89
C VAL A 647 22.48 -25.61 47.12
N ILE A 648 22.54 -26.94 46.97
CA ILE A 648 22.94 -27.85 48.06
C ILE A 648 24.39 -27.59 48.50
N ALA A 649 25.32 -27.37 47.57
CA ALA A 649 26.71 -27.04 47.90
C ALA A 649 26.82 -25.72 48.69
N VAL A 650 26.09 -24.68 48.28
CA VAL A 650 26.04 -23.38 49.00
C VAL A 650 25.44 -23.54 50.39
N LEU A 651 24.39 -24.35 50.57
CA LEU A 651 23.80 -24.65 51.88
C LEU A 651 24.74 -25.45 52.79
N LEU A 652 25.52 -26.39 52.25
CA LEU A 652 26.53 -27.12 53.02
C LEU A 652 27.70 -26.21 53.43
N ILE A 653 28.16 -25.32 52.54
CA ILE A 653 29.21 -24.34 52.83
C ILE A 653 28.74 -23.34 53.90
N SER A 654 27.51 -22.84 53.83
CA SER A 654 26.98 -21.91 54.83
C SER A 654 26.73 -22.59 56.18
N ALA A 655 26.30 -23.86 56.21
CA ALA A 655 26.21 -24.65 57.44
C ALA A 655 27.59 -24.85 58.11
N VAL A 656 28.63 -25.20 57.33
CA VAL A 656 30.01 -25.32 57.83
C VAL A 656 30.54 -23.98 58.34
N ALA A 657 30.29 -22.87 57.62
CA ALA A 657 30.64 -21.53 58.07
C ALA A 657 29.92 -21.16 59.39
N GLY A 658 28.64 -21.49 59.53
CA GLY A 658 27.88 -21.30 60.76
C GLY A 658 28.46 -22.08 61.95
N VAL A 659 28.84 -23.35 61.76
CA VAL A 659 29.51 -24.17 62.80
C VAL A 659 30.86 -23.57 63.20
N ILE A 660 31.64 -23.06 62.24
CA ILE A 660 32.91 -22.36 62.51
C ILE A 660 32.66 -21.06 63.29
N PHE A 661 31.63 -20.29 62.93
CA PHE A 661 31.28 -19.04 63.60
C PHE A 661 30.84 -19.26 65.05
N ILE A 662 29.97 -20.26 65.29
CA ILE A 662 29.54 -20.68 66.63
C ILE A 662 30.75 -21.14 67.45
N LYS A 663 31.63 -21.98 66.89
CA LYS A 663 32.86 -22.44 67.57
C LYS A 663 33.81 -21.29 67.93
N LYS A 664 33.87 -20.25 67.10
CA LYS A 664 34.70 -19.06 67.34
C LYS A 664 34.16 -18.15 68.45
N TYR A 665 32.84 -18.01 68.57
CA TYR A 665 32.22 -17.13 69.57
C TYR A 665 31.87 -17.81 70.91
N VAL A 666 31.50 -19.09 70.93
CA VAL A 666 31.07 -19.78 72.16
C VAL A 666 32.24 -20.24 73.04
N CYS A 667 33.44 -20.43 72.47
CA CYS A 667 34.64 -20.84 73.22
C CYS A 667 35.70 -19.74 73.41
N GLY A 668 35.46 -18.52 72.89
CA GLY A 668 36.42 -17.41 72.86
C GLY A 668 36.05 -16.23 73.75
N GLY A 669 35.80 -16.47 75.04
CA GLY A 669 35.18 -15.49 75.93
C GLY A 669 36.07 -14.28 76.30
N ARG A 670 35.64 -13.07 75.89
CA ARG A 670 35.82 -11.83 76.67
C ARG A 670 34.72 -10.81 76.33
N PHE A 671 34.06 -10.30 77.37
CA PHE A 671 33.05 -9.25 77.25
C PHE A 671 33.68 -7.90 76.90
N LEU A 672 32.94 -7.09 76.15
CA LEU A 672 33.06 -5.64 76.15
C LEU A 672 31.65 -5.05 76.31
N VAL A 673 31.44 -4.33 77.41
CA VAL A 673 30.16 -3.71 77.78
C VAL A 673 30.32 -2.21 77.74
N HIS A 674 29.43 -1.50 77.04
CA HIS A 674 29.07 -0.15 77.43
C HIS A 674 27.55 0.05 77.28
N ARG A 675 26.98 0.88 78.15
CA ARG A 675 25.55 1.17 78.24
C ARG A 675 25.18 2.43 77.46
N TYR A 676 23.90 2.52 77.11
CA TYR A 676 23.22 3.74 76.69
C TYR A 676 23.36 4.88 77.72
N SER A 677 23.37 6.10 77.21
CA SER A 677 22.91 7.32 77.88
C SER A 677 21.81 7.96 77.04
N VAL A 678 20.82 8.60 77.66
CA VAL A 678 19.65 9.19 76.99
C VAL A 678 19.39 10.57 77.57
N LEU A 679 19.40 11.64 76.75
CA LEU A 679 18.40 12.73 76.74
C LEU A 679 18.72 13.90 75.78
N GLN A 680 17.64 14.60 75.40
CA GLN A 680 17.50 16.05 75.10
C GLN A 680 17.84 16.66 73.71
N GLN A 681 16.79 16.75 72.88
CA GLN A 681 16.12 17.95 72.31
C GLN A 681 16.87 19.22 71.83
N HIS A 682 16.19 19.90 70.88
CA HIS A 682 16.37 21.27 70.32
C HIS A 682 17.52 21.42 69.29
N ALA A 683 17.25 21.86 68.04
CA ALA A 683 16.86 23.19 67.53
C ALA A 683 18.07 24.16 67.51
N GLU A 684 18.30 25.05 66.54
CA GLU A 684 17.52 25.76 65.48
C GLU A 684 18.36 25.78 64.17
N ALA A 685 17.91 25.86 62.90
CA ALA A 685 16.92 26.65 62.15
C ALA A 685 17.63 27.51 61.04
N ASN A 686 16.85 28.23 60.23
CA ASN A 686 17.21 29.07 59.06
C ASN A 686 17.49 28.31 57.73
N GLY A 687 16.76 28.52 56.63
CA GLY A 687 15.46 29.20 56.44
C GLY A 687 15.29 29.94 55.10
N ILE A 688 14.05 30.37 54.82
CA ILE A 688 13.60 31.43 53.88
C ILE A 688 13.52 31.05 52.38
N ASP A 689 12.44 31.24 51.60
CA ASP A 689 10.94 31.37 51.73
C ASP A 689 10.36 31.32 50.28
N GLY A 690 9.06 31.17 49.92
CA GLY A 690 7.75 30.95 50.60
C GLY A 690 6.94 29.84 49.87
N VAL A 691 5.60 29.66 49.91
CA VAL A 691 4.40 30.46 50.32
C VAL A 691 3.96 31.49 49.25
N ASP A 692 2.74 31.47 48.69
CA ASP A 692 1.39 31.17 49.25
C ASP A 692 0.46 30.26 48.37
N ASP A 693 -0.70 29.86 48.90
CA ASP A 693 -1.69 28.90 48.31
C ASP A 693 -2.74 29.51 47.33
N LEU A 694 -3.30 28.70 46.38
CA LEU A 694 -4.73 28.28 46.36
C LEU A 694 -5.14 27.31 45.21
N ASP A 695 -6.15 26.47 45.50
CA ASP A 695 -7.09 25.68 44.66
C ASP A 695 -6.93 25.58 43.12
N THR A 696 -6.95 24.34 42.57
CA THR A 696 -8.11 23.77 41.83
C THR A 696 -7.90 22.30 41.39
N LEU A 697 -8.98 21.63 40.96
CA LEU A 697 -8.97 20.30 40.34
C LEU A 697 -8.48 20.35 38.88
N GLU A 698 -7.72 19.35 38.44
CA GLU A 698 -8.25 18.35 37.48
C GLU A 698 -7.33 17.12 37.33
N GLY A 699 -7.90 16.00 36.89
CA GLY A 699 -7.22 14.70 36.83
C GLY A 699 -6.73 14.35 35.42
N GLY A 700 -5.42 14.44 35.17
CA GLY A 700 -4.83 14.04 33.90
C GLY A 700 -4.98 12.54 33.62
N LYS A 701 -5.84 12.18 32.67
CA LYS A 701 -5.81 10.85 32.03
C LYS A 701 -4.69 10.81 30.99
N THR A 702 -3.92 9.73 31.00
CA THR A 702 -3.00 9.39 29.90
C THR A 702 -3.78 9.17 28.61
N HIS A 703 -3.44 9.90 27.56
CA HIS A 703 -3.94 9.63 26.21
C HIS A 703 -3.39 8.28 25.74
N TYR A 704 -4.25 7.43 25.18
CA TYR A 704 -3.81 6.36 24.29
C TYR A 704 -3.71 6.92 22.86
N HIS A 705 -2.83 6.33 22.05
CA HIS A 705 -2.78 6.55 20.60
C HIS A 705 -3.71 5.57 19.89
N ASP A 706 -4.14 5.91 18.67
CA ASP A 706 -4.79 4.98 17.74
C ASP A 706 -3.74 4.33 16.82
N ASP A 707 -3.82 3.01 16.64
CA ASP A 707 -2.83 2.20 15.90
C ASP A 707 -3.28 1.83 14.47
N SER A 708 -2.32 1.91 13.53
CA SER A 708 -2.50 2.00 12.07
C SER A 708 -2.80 0.69 11.31
N ASP A 709 -3.65 -0.21 11.84
CA ASP A 709 -4.22 -1.32 11.04
C ASP A 709 -5.25 -0.86 9.98
N GLU A 710 -5.42 0.45 9.76
CA GLU A 710 -6.22 0.99 8.65
C GLU A 710 -5.47 0.87 7.30
N ASP A 711 -4.15 0.68 7.29
CA ASP A 711 -3.28 0.62 6.09
C ASP A 711 -3.43 -0.70 5.26
N LEU A 712 -4.63 -1.30 5.29
CA LEU A 712 -5.15 -2.26 4.31
C LEU A 712 -6.05 -1.55 3.26
N LEU A 713 -5.87 -0.23 3.11
CA LEU A 713 -6.72 0.70 2.38
C LEU A 713 -5.92 1.57 1.38
N GLU A 714 -5.36 0.94 0.36
CA GLU A 714 -5.40 1.43 -1.04
C GLU A 714 -5.61 0.23 -1.99
#